data_AF-A0A969WNT8-F1
#
_entry.id   AF-A0A969WNT8-F1
#
_cell.length_a   1.000
_cell.length_b   1.000
_cell.length_c   1.000
_cell.angle_alpha   90.00
_cell.angle_beta   90.00
_cell.angle_gamma   90.00
#
_symmetry.space_group_name_H-M   'P 1'
#
loop_
_entity.id
_entity.type
_entity.pdbx_description
1 polymer ?
#
loop_
_entity_poly.entity_id
_entity_poly.type
_entity_poly.pdbx_seq_one_letter_code
_entity_poly.pdbx_strand_id
1 'polypeptide(L)'
;GTNISGFAALPGGLRSENAIYEQIGETAVFWAFDQTAPKLVRMTALTSKATIELGNSVAGYSVRCVKNSTPVEEPVIDNAYISNVLHNGFVVTVNIANDGGAFVNDRGVVWSTNPNPNLENNEGSISEGYGDEQFICEVTGLNPKTNYYVMAYATNEAGTSYYSFDVIRTDFENCGTISDVKGNVYKTITIGDQCWMRENLKTTAYTDNTPITEILDGNEWDSNFEPAFTWYNFDFNQYGNEYGALYNLRVADVVKTKGKLICPEGFHVPYFDEWLELFDLVDNHNAAEMLGAETYWSGITPTNDLGFTALPAGIRDDNGFVGINDFTFWQACPNSEDEYSTYTANLINESADLHQSDNNSGVSIRCLKNNDGTTVPSVTIVQIEDLTDESASFEISGIDNGGYELTYLGIMWSTNANIDFENNQGIEIVEIYEPADSYFATISNLEEETEYFYRWFAANAVGIAYGTVESFTTQEFMGVFDGDGNLYNTVTIGNQSWLAENLKTTSFSDGTPIDVDDYAWYDNDYDTYGVIYGALYGNSVFDLLYTDGRNVCPDGWHIPNNFDWDEIIDFLIDLGPSYDTLNALKATDMWTDDPGTDDFGFRALPAGQYSTLYDSFDGIGVMSKLWSSSATYDYIYGLNFGEFPYSNYLAAVEPTNYYSIRCMKNPANATIPIVSIETPVSLGEWETELSGSVSAGNENYEIIQKGFIISLTPGEMQEVQMPEEGEMEEYGEFSFTHYEMEPGLTFYIRAFAINAIGIGYSEEIVFEVP
;
A
#
# COMPACT_ATOMS: atom_id res chain seq x y z
N GLY A 1 -82.44 -50.23 32.54
CA GLY A 1 -81.34 -49.85 33.46
C GLY A 1 -81.90 -49.08 34.65
N THR A 2 -81.18 -49.02 35.76
CA THR A 2 -81.63 -48.40 37.03
C THR A 2 -81.49 -46.88 37.09
N ASN A 3 -80.81 -46.26 36.11
CA ASN A 3 -80.51 -44.82 36.02
C ASN A 3 -80.04 -44.17 37.34
N ILE A 4 -79.26 -44.89 38.15
CA ILE A 4 -78.82 -44.43 39.46
C ILE A 4 -77.92 -43.17 39.40
N SER A 5 -77.27 -42.93 38.26
CA SER A 5 -76.43 -41.75 38.02
C SER A 5 -77.21 -40.54 37.53
N GLY A 6 -78.51 -40.67 37.25
CA GLY A 6 -79.30 -39.64 36.56
C GLY A 6 -78.96 -39.49 35.07
N PHE A 7 -77.96 -40.22 34.57
CA PHE A 7 -77.58 -40.23 33.16
C PHE A 7 -78.43 -41.20 32.33
N ALA A 8 -79.41 -40.66 31.60
CA ALA A 8 -80.25 -41.43 30.69
C ALA A 8 -79.57 -41.63 29.31
N ALA A 9 -78.92 -42.76 29.10
CA ALA A 9 -78.47 -43.20 27.77
C ALA A 9 -79.66 -43.79 26.97
N LEU A 10 -80.37 -42.95 26.23
CA LEU A 10 -81.46 -43.40 25.36
C LEU A 10 -80.88 -44.10 24.12
N PRO A 11 -81.43 -45.26 23.69
CA PRO A 11 -80.91 -46.01 22.56
C PRO A 11 -81.31 -45.37 21.22
N GLY A 12 -80.64 -44.27 20.88
CA GLY A 12 -80.88 -43.49 19.66
C GLY A 12 -80.33 -44.13 18.38
N GLY A 13 -79.67 -45.29 18.47
CA GLY A 13 -79.04 -45.95 17.34
C GLY A 13 -77.87 -45.15 16.75
N LEU A 14 -77.60 -45.38 15.47
CA LEU A 14 -76.61 -44.65 14.68
C LEU A 14 -77.11 -44.47 13.24
N ARG A 15 -76.55 -43.51 12.52
CA ARG A 15 -76.71 -43.38 11.07
C ARG A 15 -75.46 -43.93 10.40
N SER A 16 -75.57 -45.01 9.64
CA SER A 16 -74.42 -45.61 8.95
C SER A 16 -73.92 -44.72 7.81
N GLU A 17 -72.74 -45.04 7.28
CA GLU A 17 -72.12 -44.33 6.15
C GLU A 17 -73.01 -44.29 4.90
N ASN A 18 -73.90 -45.29 4.74
CA ASN A 18 -74.85 -45.38 3.64
C ASN A 18 -76.16 -44.61 3.90
N ALA A 19 -76.17 -43.69 4.87
CA ALA A 19 -77.34 -42.89 5.25
C ALA A 19 -78.52 -43.65 5.85
N ILE A 20 -78.32 -44.89 6.31
CA ILE A 20 -79.36 -45.72 6.90
C ILE A 20 -79.32 -45.55 8.43
N TYR A 21 -80.49 -45.42 9.05
CA TYR A 21 -80.62 -45.41 10.51
C TYR A 21 -80.77 -46.83 11.04
N GLU A 22 -79.89 -47.23 11.96
CA GLU A 22 -79.77 -48.59 12.44
C GLU A 22 -79.75 -48.63 13.98
N GLN A 23 -80.24 -49.74 14.56
CA GLN A 23 -80.17 -50.04 16.00
C GLN A 23 -80.90 -49.04 16.93
N ILE A 24 -81.85 -48.29 16.38
CA ILE A 24 -82.77 -47.45 17.18
C ILE A 24 -83.58 -48.36 18.11
N GLY A 25 -83.63 -48.01 19.39
CA GLY A 25 -84.29 -48.82 20.43
C GLY A 25 -83.39 -49.88 21.08
N GLU A 26 -82.23 -50.18 20.48
CA GLU A 26 -81.33 -51.25 20.92
C GLU A 26 -79.99 -50.75 21.46
N THR A 27 -79.41 -49.72 20.85
CA THR A 27 -78.05 -49.25 21.18
C THR A 27 -78.04 -47.73 21.39
N ALA A 28 -77.36 -47.28 22.45
CA ALA A 28 -76.97 -45.89 22.61
C ALA A 28 -75.51 -45.73 22.17
N VAL A 29 -75.26 -44.89 21.16
CA VAL A 29 -73.91 -44.62 20.65
C VAL A 29 -73.62 -43.13 20.76
N PHE A 30 -72.53 -42.80 21.46
CA PHE A 30 -72.10 -41.42 21.66
C PHE A 30 -70.71 -41.19 21.08
N TRP A 31 -70.52 -40.02 20.47
CA TRP A 31 -69.21 -39.51 20.09
C TRP A 31 -68.37 -39.23 21.34
N ALA A 32 -67.09 -39.58 21.31
CA ALA A 32 -66.08 -39.17 22.28
C ALA A 32 -64.81 -38.72 21.53
N PHE A 33 -64.18 -37.63 21.98
CA PHE A 33 -62.96 -37.13 21.38
C PHE A 33 -61.75 -37.56 22.22
N ASP A 34 -60.73 -38.11 21.56
CA ASP A 34 -59.42 -38.42 22.13
C ASP A 34 -58.37 -37.84 21.18
N GLN A 35 -57.22 -37.38 21.72
CA GLN A 35 -56.20 -36.51 21.11
C GLN A 35 -55.58 -37.02 19.79
N THR A 36 -55.91 -38.24 19.33
CA THR A 36 -55.27 -38.89 18.16
C THR A 36 -56.24 -39.48 17.12
N ALA A 37 -57.52 -39.75 17.46
CA ALA A 37 -58.51 -40.30 16.54
C ALA A 37 -59.95 -40.23 17.11
N PRO A 38 -60.99 -40.19 16.25
CA PRO A 38 -62.37 -40.25 16.71
C PRO A 38 -62.70 -41.60 17.38
N LYS A 39 -63.11 -41.57 18.65
CA LYS A 39 -63.57 -42.75 19.39
C LYS A 39 -65.09 -42.66 19.59
N LEU A 40 -65.73 -43.81 19.76
CA LEU A 40 -67.14 -43.88 20.13
C LEU A 40 -67.34 -44.71 21.39
N VAL A 41 -68.25 -44.26 22.23
CA VAL A 41 -68.73 -44.99 23.40
C VAL A 41 -70.04 -45.66 23.01
N ARG A 42 -70.01 -47.00 22.94
CA ARG A 42 -71.16 -47.82 22.58
C ARG A 42 -71.73 -48.51 23.81
N MET A 43 -73.02 -48.34 24.03
CA MET A 43 -73.77 -49.02 25.09
C MET A 43 -74.91 -49.82 24.46
N THR A 44 -74.80 -51.15 24.49
CA THR A 44 -75.81 -52.04 23.89
C THR A 44 -76.78 -52.52 24.97
N ALA A 45 -78.09 -52.41 24.72
CA ALA A 45 -79.11 -52.84 25.70
C ALA A 45 -79.07 -54.34 26.02
N LEU A 46 -78.48 -55.16 25.13
CA LEU A 46 -78.45 -56.62 25.23
C LEU A 46 -77.36 -57.17 26.16
N THR A 47 -76.23 -56.47 26.34
CA THR A 47 -75.06 -57.02 27.05
C THR A 47 -74.78 -56.34 28.39
N SER A 48 -75.49 -55.25 28.71
CA SER A 48 -75.25 -54.42 29.91
C SER A 48 -73.81 -53.90 30.04
N LYS A 49 -73.03 -53.92 28.95
CA LYS A 49 -71.64 -53.46 28.90
C LYS A 49 -71.54 -52.20 28.04
N ALA A 50 -70.70 -51.26 28.48
CA ALA A 50 -70.23 -50.15 27.68
C ALA A 50 -68.85 -50.50 27.12
N THR A 51 -68.62 -50.23 25.83
CA THR A 51 -67.34 -50.39 25.16
C THR A 51 -66.90 -49.06 24.56
N ILE A 52 -65.58 -48.86 24.49
CA ILE A 52 -64.97 -47.76 23.74
C ILE A 52 -64.33 -48.40 22.51
N GLU A 53 -64.74 -47.94 21.33
CA GLU A 53 -64.33 -48.50 20.04
C GLU A 53 -63.91 -47.36 19.10
N LEU A 54 -63.18 -47.70 18.03
CA LEU A 54 -62.83 -46.73 16.99
C LEU A 54 -64.09 -46.38 16.19
N GLY A 55 -64.29 -45.08 15.95
CA GLY A 55 -65.44 -44.59 15.21
C GLY A 55 -65.19 -44.47 13.71
N ASN A 56 -66.23 -44.74 12.90
CA ASN A 56 -66.25 -44.38 11.49
C ASN A 56 -66.62 -42.88 11.36
N SER A 57 -65.73 -42.09 10.73
CA SER A 57 -65.87 -40.63 10.58
C SER A 57 -67.02 -40.18 9.66
N VAL A 58 -67.55 -41.05 8.82
CA VAL A 58 -68.69 -40.74 7.91
C VAL A 58 -70.06 -41.20 8.44
N ALA A 59 -70.10 -41.82 9.62
CA ALA A 59 -71.33 -42.22 10.29
C ALA A 59 -71.79 -41.16 11.32
N GLY A 60 -73.10 -41.07 11.55
CA GLY A 60 -73.72 -40.15 12.50
C GLY A 60 -74.01 -40.82 13.85
N TYR A 61 -73.56 -40.20 14.95
CA TYR A 61 -73.82 -40.65 16.32
C TYR A 61 -74.35 -39.51 17.19
N SER A 62 -74.89 -39.84 18.37
CA SER A 62 -75.39 -38.83 19.31
C SER A 62 -74.23 -38.10 20.02
N VAL A 63 -74.40 -36.82 20.34
CA VAL A 63 -73.43 -36.04 21.11
C VAL A 63 -74.06 -35.61 22.43
N ARG A 64 -73.29 -35.67 23.53
CA ARG A 64 -73.62 -35.01 24.79
C ARG A 64 -72.39 -34.29 25.31
N CYS A 65 -72.57 -33.05 25.75
CA CYS A 65 -71.49 -32.24 26.32
C CYS A 65 -71.31 -32.56 27.82
N VAL A 66 -70.06 -32.55 28.29
CA VAL A 66 -69.72 -32.54 29.71
C VAL A 66 -69.60 -31.08 30.15
N LYS A 67 -70.20 -30.72 31.29
CA LYS A 67 -70.07 -29.36 31.84
C LYS A 67 -68.77 -29.27 32.63
N ASN A 68 -67.85 -28.38 32.24
CA ASN A 68 -66.62 -28.09 32.99
C ASN A 68 -66.98 -27.65 34.43
N SER A 69 -66.30 -28.22 35.44
CA SER A 69 -66.68 -28.09 36.86
C SER A 69 -65.77 -27.19 37.71
N THR A 70 -64.98 -26.32 37.10
CA THR A 70 -64.19 -25.27 37.79
C THR A 70 -64.31 -23.95 37.02
N PRO A 71 -64.18 -22.78 37.67
CA PRO A 71 -63.99 -21.54 36.93
C PRO A 71 -62.74 -21.70 36.07
N VAL A 72 -62.86 -21.43 34.78
CA VAL A 72 -61.71 -21.37 33.88
C VAL A 72 -61.03 -20.03 34.13
N GLU A 73 -59.72 -20.07 34.34
CA GLU A 73 -58.87 -18.89 34.49
C GLU A 73 -58.04 -18.72 33.21
N GLU A 74 -57.47 -17.53 32.99
CA GLU A 74 -56.54 -17.33 31.88
C GLU A 74 -55.31 -18.26 32.03
N PRO A 75 -54.62 -18.62 30.93
CA PRO A 75 -53.41 -19.42 31.02
C PRO A 75 -52.34 -18.75 31.88
N VAL A 76 -51.39 -19.52 32.41
CA VAL A 76 -50.26 -18.98 33.19
C VAL A 76 -48.98 -19.27 32.45
N ILE A 77 -48.28 -18.23 32.01
CA ILE A 77 -46.92 -18.32 31.47
C ILE A 77 -45.95 -18.31 32.66
N ASP A 78 -45.13 -19.36 32.80
CA ASP A 78 -44.19 -19.52 33.91
C ASP A 78 -42.95 -18.64 33.71
N ASN A 79 -42.29 -18.84 32.58
CA ASN A 79 -41.06 -18.18 32.22
C ASN A 79 -40.96 -18.07 30.70
N ALA A 80 -40.40 -16.95 30.24
CA ALA A 80 -40.00 -16.77 28.87
C ALA A 80 -38.71 -15.95 28.81
N TYR A 81 -37.86 -16.23 27.83
CA TYR A 81 -36.63 -15.48 27.60
C TYR A 81 -36.39 -15.26 26.10
N ILE A 82 -35.73 -14.14 25.79
CA ILE A 82 -35.28 -13.78 24.45
C ILE A 82 -33.81 -14.16 24.32
N SER A 83 -33.44 -14.65 23.15
CA SER A 83 -32.07 -15.03 22.79
C SER A 83 -31.81 -14.72 21.32
N ASN A 84 -30.53 -14.76 20.91
CA ASN A 84 -30.10 -14.55 19.53
C ASN A 84 -30.71 -13.27 18.91
N VAL A 85 -30.52 -12.13 19.58
CA VAL A 85 -30.97 -10.84 19.05
C VAL A 85 -30.08 -10.47 17.87
N LEU A 86 -30.69 -10.37 16.69
CA LEU A 86 -30.08 -9.99 15.43
C LEU A 86 -30.53 -8.58 15.05
N HIS A 87 -29.95 -8.04 13.98
CA HIS A 87 -30.33 -6.74 13.44
C HIS A 87 -31.78 -6.69 12.93
N ASN A 88 -32.35 -7.83 12.55
CA ASN A 88 -33.68 -7.92 11.95
C ASN A 88 -34.62 -8.89 12.70
N GLY A 89 -34.27 -9.35 13.89
CA GLY A 89 -35.03 -10.41 14.55
C GLY A 89 -34.47 -10.88 15.88
N PHE A 90 -35.17 -11.83 16.51
CA PHE A 90 -34.74 -12.50 17.73
C PHE A 90 -35.53 -13.79 17.95
N VAL A 91 -35.05 -14.65 18.86
CA VAL A 91 -35.70 -15.92 19.21
C VAL A 91 -36.32 -15.82 20.61
N VAL A 92 -37.60 -16.18 20.74
CA VAL A 92 -38.32 -16.23 22.01
C VAL A 92 -38.61 -17.67 22.39
N THR A 93 -38.21 -18.08 23.59
CA THR A 93 -38.60 -19.37 24.17
C THR A 93 -39.58 -19.15 25.32
N VAL A 94 -40.73 -19.82 25.29
CA VAL A 94 -41.84 -19.61 26.24
C VAL A 94 -42.30 -20.93 26.84
N ASN A 95 -42.43 -20.96 28.17
CA ASN A 95 -42.98 -22.08 28.93
C ASN A 95 -44.35 -21.71 29.53
N ILE A 96 -45.37 -22.48 29.19
CA ILE A 96 -46.71 -22.36 29.79
C ILE A 96 -46.77 -23.27 31.02
N ALA A 97 -47.05 -22.70 32.19
CA ALA A 97 -47.12 -23.41 33.47
C ALA A 97 -48.44 -24.18 33.65
N ASN A 98 -49.54 -23.57 33.20
CA ASN A 98 -50.89 -24.06 33.40
C ASN A 98 -51.82 -23.50 32.31
N ASP A 99 -52.72 -24.33 31.79
CA ASP A 99 -53.72 -23.96 30.79
C ASP A 99 -54.92 -23.19 31.39
N GLY A 100 -54.96 -23.00 32.71
CA GLY A 100 -56.06 -22.33 33.41
C GLY A 100 -57.32 -23.20 33.50
N GLY A 101 -57.21 -24.50 33.25
CA GLY A 101 -58.31 -25.45 33.24
C GLY A 101 -59.14 -25.48 31.96
N ALA A 102 -58.69 -24.81 30.89
CA ALA A 102 -59.26 -24.92 29.55
C ALA A 102 -58.18 -24.90 28.46
N PHE A 103 -58.54 -25.51 27.33
CA PHE A 103 -57.64 -25.65 26.17
C PHE A 103 -57.12 -24.29 25.67
N VAL A 104 -55.78 -24.17 25.60
CA VAL A 104 -55.10 -23.04 24.97
C VAL A 104 -55.33 -23.09 23.46
N ASN A 105 -56.18 -22.17 22.99
CA ASN A 105 -56.62 -22.09 21.60
C ASN A 105 -55.75 -21.18 20.72
N ASP A 106 -54.82 -20.42 21.30
CA ASP A 106 -53.75 -19.75 20.56
C ASP A 106 -52.60 -19.39 21.51
N ARG A 107 -51.36 -19.34 21.00
CA ARG A 107 -50.19 -18.86 21.74
C ARG A 107 -49.14 -18.31 20.78
N GLY A 108 -48.30 -17.41 21.27
CA GLY A 108 -47.22 -16.87 20.45
C GLY A 108 -46.57 -15.63 21.03
N VAL A 109 -46.10 -14.75 20.14
CA VAL A 109 -45.37 -13.53 20.50
C VAL A 109 -45.98 -12.34 19.76
N VAL A 110 -46.06 -11.19 20.42
CA VAL A 110 -46.51 -9.92 19.87
C VAL A 110 -45.49 -8.82 20.19
N TRP A 111 -45.28 -7.89 19.27
CA TRP A 111 -44.29 -6.82 19.43
C TRP A 111 -44.73 -5.48 18.81
N SER A 112 -44.11 -4.40 19.28
CA SER A 112 -44.30 -3.03 18.77
C SER A 112 -43.18 -2.11 19.23
N THR A 113 -42.91 -1.04 18.50
CA THR A 113 -42.11 0.10 19.00
C THR A 113 -42.85 0.93 20.05
N ASN A 114 -44.17 0.75 20.18
CA ASN A 114 -44.98 1.39 21.21
C ASN A 114 -45.10 0.52 22.48
N PRO A 115 -45.12 1.13 23.69
CA PRO A 115 -45.26 0.38 24.94
C PRO A 115 -46.56 -0.41 25.04
N ASN A 116 -46.49 -1.56 25.72
CA ASN A 116 -47.61 -2.45 26.02
C ASN A 116 -48.34 -3.03 24.78
N PRO A 117 -47.63 -3.67 23.83
CA PRO A 117 -48.28 -4.29 22.69
C PRO A 117 -49.22 -5.42 23.13
N ASN A 118 -50.32 -5.59 22.40
CA ASN A 118 -51.24 -6.71 22.59
C ASN A 118 -51.80 -7.15 21.24
N LEU A 119 -52.59 -8.23 21.22
CA LEU A 119 -53.10 -8.79 19.97
C LEU A 119 -53.95 -7.81 19.13
N GLU A 120 -54.50 -6.75 19.72
CA GLU A 120 -55.26 -5.72 19.00
C GLU A 120 -54.42 -4.51 18.57
N ASN A 121 -53.42 -4.14 19.38
CA ASN A 121 -52.54 -2.99 19.17
C ASN A 121 -51.08 -3.45 19.13
N ASN A 122 -50.58 -3.74 17.94
CA ASN A 122 -49.22 -4.20 17.70
C ASN A 122 -48.75 -3.78 16.30
N GLU A 123 -47.44 -3.91 16.08
CA GLU A 123 -46.84 -3.78 14.74
C GLU A 123 -46.61 -5.15 14.10
N GLY A 124 -46.51 -6.21 14.91
CA GLY A 124 -46.48 -7.58 14.44
C GLY A 124 -46.78 -8.60 15.54
N SER A 125 -47.25 -9.79 15.12
CA SER A 125 -47.42 -10.96 15.98
C SER A 125 -47.18 -12.25 15.19
N ILE A 126 -46.76 -13.30 15.90
CA ILE A 126 -46.67 -14.68 15.42
C ILE A 126 -47.57 -15.55 16.30
N SER A 127 -48.28 -16.48 15.66
CA SER A 127 -49.06 -17.52 16.33
C SER A 127 -48.40 -18.87 16.06
N GLU A 128 -48.10 -19.59 17.14
CA GLU A 128 -47.63 -20.98 17.16
C GLU A 128 -48.79 -21.98 17.33
N GLY A 129 -50.03 -21.49 17.28
CA GLY A 129 -51.25 -22.28 17.29
C GLY A 129 -51.59 -22.91 18.65
N TYR A 130 -52.21 -24.09 18.59
CA TYR A 130 -52.89 -24.72 19.73
C TYR A 130 -51.98 -25.54 20.65
N GLY A 131 -52.24 -25.56 21.96
CA GLY A 131 -51.48 -26.36 22.94
C GLY A 131 -50.89 -25.56 24.11
N ASP A 132 -50.49 -26.28 25.15
CA ASP A 132 -50.02 -25.78 26.45
C ASP A 132 -48.56 -26.19 26.75
N GLU A 133 -47.87 -26.76 25.78
CA GLU A 133 -46.45 -27.13 25.87
C GLU A 133 -45.52 -25.93 25.59
N GLN A 134 -44.23 -26.07 25.93
CA GLN A 134 -43.18 -25.12 25.55
C GLN A 134 -43.18 -24.87 24.05
N PHE A 135 -42.94 -23.62 23.64
CA PHE A 135 -42.73 -23.27 22.24
C PHE A 135 -41.55 -22.32 22.06
N ILE A 136 -41.02 -22.33 20.84
CA ILE A 136 -39.94 -21.44 20.38
C ILE A 136 -40.49 -20.69 19.17
N CYS A 137 -40.33 -19.37 19.17
CA CYS A 137 -40.82 -18.48 18.13
C CYS A 137 -39.64 -17.64 17.59
N GLU A 138 -39.46 -17.63 16.27
CA GLU A 138 -38.45 -16.80 15.60
C GLU A 138 -39.10 -15.54 15.02
N VAL A 139 -38.80 -14.38 15.60
CA VAL A 139 -39.26 -13.09 15.10
C VAL A 139 -38.25 -12.58 14.07
N THR A 140 -38.72 -12.20 12.89
CA THR A 140 -37.88 -11.70 11.78
C THR A 140 -38.53 -10.48 11.12
N GLY A 141 -37.79 -9.76 10.27
CA GLY A 141 -38.28 -8.59 9.53
C GLY A 141 -38.39 -7.31 10.37
N LEU A 142 -37.65 -7.21 11.46
CA LEU A 142 -37.56 -6.00 12.29
C LEU A 142 -36.55 -5.01 11.71
N ASN A 143 -36.69 -3.74 12.08
CA ASN A 143 -35.72 -2.71 11.70
C ASN A 143 -34.47 -2.79 12.62
N PRO A 144 -33.25 -2.60 12.09
CA PRO A 144 -32.02 -2.49 12.88
C PRO A 144 -32.03 -1.33 13.88
N LYS A 145 -31.17 -1.40 14.91
CA LYS A 145 -30.97 -0.35 15.94
C LYS A 145 -32.28 0.11 16.63
N THR A 146 -33.34 -0.69 16.63
CA THR A 146 -34.69 -0.27 17.02
C THR A 146 -35.14 -0.92 18.32
N ASN A 147 -35.70 -0.12 19.23
CA ASN A 147 -36.27 -0.62 20.48
C ASN A 147 -37.67 -1.21 20.25
N TYR A 148 -37.88 -2.45 20.70
CA TYR A 148 -39.17 -3.14 20.66
C TYR A 148 -39.62 -3.54 22.07
N TYR A 149 -40.88 -3.28 22.34
CA TYR A 149 -41.62 -3.90 23.42
C TYR A 149 -42.14 -5.24 22.91
N VAL A 150 -41.90 -6.31 23.67
CA VAL A 150 -42.27 -7.67 23.29
C VAL A 150 -43.12 -8.28 24.39
N MET A 151 -44.16 -9.03 24.01
CA MET A 151 -44.92 -9.87 24.92
C MET A 151 -45.11 -11.26 24.34
N ALA A 152 -44.92 -12.29 25.17
CA ALA A 152 -45.44 -13.62 24.87
C ALA A 152 -46.90 -13.70 25.32
N TYR A 153 -47.75 -14.43 24.59
CA TYR A 153 -49.16 -14.59 24.93
C TYR A 153 -49.62 -16.05 24.84
N ALA A 154 -50.66 -16.36 25.60
CA ALA A 154 -51.42 -17.61 25.52
C ALA A 154 -52.90 -17.32 25.80
N THR A 155 -53.79 -17.88 24.98
CA THR A 155 -55.23 -17.60 24.97
C THR A 155 -56.04 -18.87 25.16
N ASN A 156 -57.02 -18.86 26.06
CA ASN A 156 -58.03 -19.91 26.22
C ASN A 156 -59.45 -19.31 26.22
N GLU A 157 -60.47 -20.06 26.64
CA GLU A 157 -61.86 -19.54 26.66
C GLU A 157 -62.12 -18.47 27.75
N ALA A 158 -61.24 -18.33 28.75
CA ALA A 158 -61.33 -17.31 29.79
C ALA A 158 -60.67 -15.98 29.39
N GLY A 159 -59.63 -16.01 28.55
CA GLY A 159 -58.95 -14.79 28.09
C GLY A 159 -57.52 -15.05 27.63
N THR A 160 -56.73 -13.96 27.54
CA THR A 160 -55.34 -13.99 27.06
C THR A 160 -54.40 -13.50 28.16
N SER A 161 -53.51 -14.38 28.59
CA SER A 161 -52.41 -14.03 29.47
C SER A 161 -51.22 -13.49 28.68
N TYR A 162 -50.47 -12.56 29.26
CA TYR A 162 -49.25 -12.00 28.67
C TYR A 162 -48.06 -12.11 29.63
N TYR A 163 -46.88 -12.31 29.06
CA TYR A 163 -45.60 -12.22 29.74
C TYR A 163 -44.77 -11.12 29.06
N SER A 164 -44.46 -10.05 29.80
CA SER A 164 -43.67 -8.92 29.31
C SER A 164 -42.18 -9.16 29.47
N PHE A 165 -41.41 -8.81 28.45
CA PHE A 165 -39.96 -8.76 28.51
C PHE A 165 -39.46 -7.34 28.83
N ASP A 166 -38.19 -7.23 29.23
CA ASP A 166 -37.49 -5.95 29.14
C ASP A 166 -37.45 -5.47 27.68
N VAL A 167 -37.36 -4.16 27.48
CA VAL A 167 -37.26 -3.57 26.13
C VAL A 167 -36.02 -4.16 25.47
N ILE A 168 -36.20 -4.76 24.30
CA ILE A 168 -35.08 -5.25 23.50
C ILE A 168 -34.73 -4.21 22.45
N ARG A 169 -33.45 -4.14 22.10
CA ARG A 169 -32.98 -3.37 20.96
C ARG A 169 -32.40 -4.34 19.94
N THR A 170 -32.88 -4.29 18.70
CA THR A 170 -32.26 -5.03 17.59
C THR A 170 -30.84 -4.52 17.35
N ASP A 171 -29.96 -5.41 16.91
CA ASP A 171 -28.55 -5.06 16.65
C ASP A 171 -28.42 -4.12 15.43
N PHE A 172 -27.22 -3.65 15.17
CA PHE A 172 -26.90 -2.88 13.97
C PHE A 172 -26.94 -3.74 12.71
N GLU A 173 -27.26 -3.13 11.57
CA GLU A 173 -27.21 -3.79 10.28
C GLU A 173 -25.80 -4.31 10.00
N ASN A 174 -25.70 -5.58 9.59
CA ASN A 174 -24.43 -6.22 9.31
C ASN A 174 -24.48 -6.96 7.97
N CYS A 175 -23.29 -7.21 7.44
CA CYS A 175 -23.06 -7.88 6.17
C CYS A 175 -22.55 -9.32 6.38
N GLY A 176 -22.92 -9.93 7.50
CA GLY A 176 -22.54 -11.30 7.89
C GLY A 176 -21.29 -11.38 8.76
N THR A 177 -20.62 -12.52 8.70
CA THR A 177 -19.33 -12.76 9.38
C THR A 177 -18.30 -13.20 8.36
N ILE A 178 -17.04 -12.86 8.60
CA ILE A 178 -15.92 -13.26 7.77
C ILE A 178 -14.92 -14.09 8.58
N SER A 179 -14.17 -14.98 7.93
CA SER A 179 -13.14 -15.78 8.60
C SER A 179 -11.80 -15.64 7.90
N ASP A 180 -10.73 -15.52 8.68
CA ASP A 180 -9.37 -15.55 8.13
C ASP A 180 -8.89 -16.99 7.85
N VAL A 181 -7.68 -17.10 7.30
CA VAL A 181 -7.04 -18.38 6.97
C VAL A 181 -6.77 -19.27 8.19
N LYS A 182 -6.70 -18.70 9.40
CA LYS A 182 -6.49 -19.41 10.66
C LYS A 182 -7.81 -19.83 11.32
N GLY A 183 -8.95 -19.46 10.74
CA GLY A 183 -10.27 -19.79 11.24
C GLY A 183 -10.77 -18.85 12.34
N ASN A 184 -10.13 -17.69 12.53
CA ASN A 184 -10.71 -16.65 13.37
C ASN A 184 -11.96 -16.09 12.68
N VAL A 185 -13.07 -16.03 13.40
CA VAL A 185 -14.34 -15.49 12.87
C VAL A 185 -14.53 -14.07 13.40
N TYR A 186 -14.82 -13.14 12.48
CA TYR A 186 -15.01 -11.73 12.76
C TYR A 186 -16.42 -11.28 12.39
N LYS A 187 -17.00 -10.44 13.24
CA LYS A 187 -18.25 -9.74 12.97
C LYS A 187 -18.01 -8.56 12.02
N THR A 188 -19.04 -8.22 11.27
CA THR A 188 -19.04 -7.08 10.36
C THR A 188 -20.17 -6.11 10.70
N ILE A 189 -20.12 -4.92 10.13
CA ILE A 189 -21.09 -3.85 10.30
C ILE A 189 -21.25 -3.08 9.00
N THR A 190 -22.49 -2.70 8.67
CA THR A 190 -22.76 -1.79 7.55
C THR A 190 -22.82 -0.36 8.05
N ILE A 191 -21.97 0.51 7.51
CA ILE A 191 -21.92 1.95 7.80
C ILE A 191 -21.95 2.70 6.47
N GLY A 192 -22.97 3.54 6.28
CA GLY A 192 -23.25 4.09 4.95
C GLY A 192 -23.51 2.95 3.96
N ASP A 193 -22.80 2.96 2.84
CA ASP A 193 -22.84 1.90 1.82
C ASP A 193 -21.69 0.87 1.98
N GLN A 194 -20.83 1.05 2.99
CA GLN A 194 -19.64 0.24 3.22
C GLN A 194 -19.86 -0.86 4.26
N CYS A 195 -19.13 -1.96 4.13
CA CYS A 195 -19.16 -3.11 5.04
C CYS A 195 -17.81 -3.28 5.74
N TRP A 196 -17.76 -2.87 7.02
CA TRP A 196 -16.56 -2.85 7.82
C TRP A 196 -16.44 -4.09 8.71
N MET A 197 -15.22 -4.55 8.97
CA MET A 197 -14.98 -5.39 10.13
C MET A 197 -15.24 -4.61 11.42
N ARG A 198 -15.92 -5.24 12.37
CA ARG A 198 -16.21 -4.69 13.71
C ARG A 198 -15.08 -4.97 14.72
N GLU A 199 -14.20 -5.90 14.39
CA GLU A 199 -13.10 -6.37 15.22
C GLU A 199 -11.77 -6.17 14.50
N ASN A 200 -10.70 -5.91 15.26
CA ASN A 200 -9.35 -5.86 14.71
C ASN A 200 -8.88 -7.27 14.33
N LEU A 201 -8.05 -7.35 13.30
CA LEU A 201 -7.49 -8.59 12.80
C LEU A 201 -6.59 -9.26 13.84
N LYS A 202 -6.59 -10.59 13.87
CA LYS A 202 -5.81 -11.43 14.80
C LYS A 202 -5.21 -12.67 14.12
N THR A 203 -5.10 -12.63 12.79
CA THR A 203 -4.45 -13.69 12.03
C THR A 203 -2.95 -13.69 12.31
N THR A 204 -2.33 -14.86 12.19
CA THR A 204 -0.87 -15.04 12.28
C THR A 204 -0.28 -15.51 10.94
N ALA A 205 -1.07 -15.42 9.87
CA ALA A 205 -0.66 -15.72 8.51
C ALA A 205 -1.44 -14.90 7.48
N TYR A 206 -0.82 -14.72 6.32
CA TYR A 206 -1.46 -14.21 5.12
C TYR A 206 -2.46 -15.21 4.53
N THR A 207 -3.30 -14.75 3.61
CA THR A 207 -4.34 -15.54 2.92
C THR A 207 -3.83 -16.82 2.23
N ASP A 208 -2.57 -16.84 1.80
CA ASP A 208 -1.89 -17.99 1.20
C ASP A 208 -1.34 -19.01 2.24
N ASN A 209 -1.65 -18.83 3.52
CA ASN A 209 -1.10 -19.54 4.69
C ASN A 209 0.35 -19.22 5.08
N THR A 210 1.03 -18.31 4.39
CA THR A 210 2.38 -17.89 4.77
C THR A 210 2.37 -17.29 6.18
N PRO A 211 3.16 -17.82 7.13
CA PRO A 211 3.22 -17.28 8.49
C PRO A 211 3.77 -15.85 8.52
N ILE A 212 3.23 -15.04 9.43
CA ILE A 212 3.81 -13.74 9.79
C ILE A 212 4.66 -13.96 11.04
N THR A 213 5.85 -13.37 11.10
CA THR A 213 6.76 -13.55 12.23
C THR A 213 6.21 -12.86 13.49
N GLU A 214 6.09 -13.60 14.59
CA GLU A 214 5.78 -13.03 15.91
C GLU A 214 7.08 -12.58 16.59
N ILE A 215 7.16 -11.31 16.98
CA ILE A 215 8.32 -10.77 17.70
C ILE A 215 7.95 -10.55 19.17
N LEU A 216 8.82 -11.05 20.06
CA LEU A 216 8.61 -11.03 21.53
C LEU A 216 9.62 -10.14 22.28
N ASP A 217 10.53 -9.48 21.56
CA ASP A 217 11.53 -8.58 22.12
C ASP A 217 11.44 -7.20 21.47
N GLY A 218 11.57 -6.15 22.28
CA GLY A 218 11.46 -4.79 21.81
C GLY A 218 12.57 -4.40 20.82
N ASN A 219 13.82 -4.78 21.10
CA ASN A 219 14.96 -4.40 20.27
C ASN A 219 14.94 -5.15 18.93
N GLU A 220 14.47 -6.40 18.92
CA GLU A 220 14.26 -7.16 17.69
C GLU A 220 13.23 -6.46 16.80
N TRP A 221 12.13 -5.98 17.38
CA TRP A 221 11.12 -5.22 16.64
C TRP A 221 11.70 -3.96 15.99
N ASP A 222 12.46 -3.16 16.76
CA ASP A 222 12.97 -1.86 16.32
C ASP A 222 14.06 -2.01 15.23
N SER A 223 14.71 -3.17 15.14
CA SER A 223 15.73 -3.49 14.13
C SER A 223 15.23 -4.38 12.99
N ASN A 224 13.94 -4.73 12.98
CA ASN A 224 13.36 -5.65 12.02
C ASN A 224 12.83 -4.93 10.76
N PHE A 225 13.33 -5.35 9.60
CA PHE A 225 12.93 -4.84 8.29
C PHE A 225 11.95 -5.76 7.55
N GLU A 226 11.49 -6.84 8.17
CA GLU A 226 10.55 -7.81 7.60
C GLU A 226 9.13 -7.65 8.16
N PRO A 227 8.08 -8.15 7.47
CA PRO A 227 6.72 -8.15 8.00
C PRO A 227 6.60 -8.96 9.32
N ALA A 228 6.05 -8.34 10.35
CA ALA A 228 5.95 -8.94 11.69
C ALA A 228 4.72 -8.47 12.46
N PHE A 229 4.36 -9.23 13.50
CA PHE A 229 3.30 -8.87 14.43
C PHE A 229 3.70 -9.14 15.89
N THR A 230 2.95 -8.55 16.82
CA THR A 230 3.02 -8.82 18.25
C THR A 230 1.64 -8.67 18.89
N TRP A 231 1.44 -9.30 20.04
CA TRP A 231 0.33 -8.97 20.93
C TRP A 231 0.72 -7.82 21.85
N TYR A 232 -0.26 -7.01 22.27
CA TYR A 232 0.00 -5.97 23.27
C TYR A 232 0.64 -6.59 24.52
N ASN A 233 1.74 -6.00 25.01
CA ASN A 233 2.55 -6.54 26.12
C ASN A 233 3.00 -8.01 25.96
N PHE A 234 3.08 -8.52 24.73
CA PHE A 234 3.42 -9.91 24.44
C PHE A 234 2.46 -10.94 25.10
N ASP A 235 1.22 -10.57 25.40
CA ASP A 235 0.23 -11.45 26.07
C ASP A 235 -1.05 -11.64 25.24
N PHE A 236 -1.09 -12.75 24.51
CA PHE A 236 -2.28 -13.16 23.75
C PHE A 236 -3.51 -13.42 24.64
N ASN A 237 -3.33 -14.05 25.81
CA ASN A 237 -4.47 -14.47 26.63
C ASN A 237 -5.19 -13.27 27.24
N GLN A 238 -4.43 -12.24 27.59
CA GLN A 238 -4.97 -11.01 28.14
C GLN A 238 -5.49 -10.04 27.06
N TYR A 239 -4.76 -9.88 25.94
CA TYR A 239 -5.06 -8.83 24.97
C TYR A 239 -5.45 -9.34 23.59
N GLY A 240 -4.81 -10.39 23.08
CA GLY A 240 -4.95 -10.82 21.68
C GLY A 240 -6.36 -11.25 21.26
N ASN A 241 -7.13 -11.88 22.15
CA ASN A 241 -8.51 -12.28 21.85
C ASN A 241 -9.48 -11.10 21.71
N GLU A 242 -9.29 -10.06 22.53
CA GLU A 242 -10.21 -8.92 22.64
C GLU A 242 -9.80 -7.78 21.68
N TYR A 243 -8.53 -7.39 21.68
CA TYR A 243 -8.03 -6.21 20.97
C TYR A 243 -7.45 -6.51 19.59
N GLY A 244 -7.14 -7.77 19.28
CA GLY A 244 -6.42 -8.17 18.07
C GLY A 244 -4.90 -8.07 18.18
N ALA A 245 -4.22 -8.25 17.05
CA ALA A 245 -2.77 -8.14 16.96
C ALA A 245 -2.34 -6.73 16.54
N LEU A 246 -1.10 -6.36 16.91
CA LEU A 246 -0.40 -5.20 16.40
C LEU A 246 0.59 -5.66 15.33
N TYR A 247 0.41 -5.20 14.10
CA TYR A 247 1.25 -5.51 12.95
C TYR A 247 2.16 -4.34 12.67
N ASN A 248 3.40 -4.61 12.27
CA ASN A 248 4.24 -3.54 11.75
C ASN A 248 3.72 -3.08 10.38
N LEU A 249 4.10 -1.87 9.99
CA LEU A 249 3.59 -1.21 8.78
C LEU A 249 3.98 -1.92 7.46
N ARG A 250 4.81 -2.96 7.52
CA ARG A 250 5.21 -3.76 6.35
C ARG A 250 4.21 -4.86 6.00
N VAL A 251 3.27 -5.20 6.89
CA VAL A 251 2.34 -6.34 6.71
C VAL A 251 1.26 -6.08 5.65
N ALA A 252 0.86 -4.82 5.43
CA ALA A 252 -0.10 -4.50 4.35
C ALA A 252 0.57 -4.09 3.02
N ASP A 253 1.90 -3.97 3.00
CA ASP A 253 2.66 -3.57 1.81
C ASP A 253 2.85 -4.79 0.88
N VAL A 254 2.12 -4.79 -0.23
CA VAL A 254 2.06 -5.95 -1.14
C VAL A 254 3.42 -6.26 -1.76
N VAL A 255 4.26 -5.26 -2.02
CA VAL A 255 5.61 -5.48 -2.56
C VAL A 255 6.51 -6.08 -1.49
N LYS A 256 6.56 -5.49 -0.30
CA LYS A 256 7.39 -6.00 0.82
C LYS A 256 6.97 -7.40 1.26
N THR A 257 5.68 -7.71 1.15
CA THR A 257 5.16 -9.04 1.47
C THR A 257 5.30 -10.06 0.34
N LYS A 258 5.83 -9.67 -0.83
CA LYS A 258 5.98 -10.53 -2.01
C LYS A 258 4.64 -11.03 -2.55
N GLY A 259 3.67 -10.13 -2.61
CA GLY A 259 2.35 -10.35 -3.18
C GLY A 259 1.33 -10.99 -2.22
N LYS A 260 1.53 -10.88 -0.90
CA LYS A 260 0.70 -11.59 0.09
C LYS A 260 -0.33 -10.65 0.70
N LEU A 261 -1.61 -11.04 0.62
CA LEU A 261 -2.72 -10.25 1.16
C LEU A 261 -3.05 -10.69 2.59
N ILE A 262 -3.23 -9.71 3.48
CA ILE A 262 -3.46 -9.93 4.91
C ILE A 262 -4.96 -10.08 5.27
N CYS A 263 -5.82 -9.32 4.59
CA CYS A 263 -7.25 -9.34 4.85
C CYS A 263 -7.92 -10.60 4.27
N PRO A 264 -9.00 -11.10 4.90
CA PRO A 264 -9.74 -12.25 4.37
C PRO A 264 -10.24 -12.02 2.93
N GLU A 265 -10.48 -13.10 2.19
CA GLU A 265 -10.97 -13.03 0.81
C GLU A 265 -12.22 -12.13 0.68
N GLY A 266 -12.19 -11.20 -0.27
CA GLY A 266 -13.25 -10.20 -0.48
C GLY A 266 -13.19 -8.99 0.45
N PHE A 267 -12.13 -8.87 1.25
CA PHE A 267 -11.82 -7.71 2.09
C PHE A 267 -10.40 -7.22 1.84
N HIS A 268 -10.15 -5.93 2.08
CA HIS A 268 -8.87 -5.26 1.92
C HIS A 268 -8.54 -4.38 3.12
N VAL A 269 -7.27 -3.97 3.23
CA VAL A 269 -6.86 -2.94 4.19
C VAL A 269 -7.37 -1.60 3.63
N PRO A 270 -8.16 -0.83 4.39
CA PRO A 270 -8.82 0.37 3.86
C PRO A 270 -7.79 1.41 3.39
N TYR A 271 -8.11 2.06 2.28
CA TYR A 271 -7.35 3.17 1.73
C TYR A 271 -7.58 4.45 2.52
N PHE A 272 -6.70 5.42 2.30
CA PHE A 272 -6.78 6.75 2.89
C PHE A 272 -8.18 7.37 2.72
N ASP A 273 -8.72 7.37 1.50
CA ASP A 273 -10.04 7.97 1.21
C ASP A 273 -11.22 7.22 1.84
N GLU A 274 -11.09 5.91 2.03
CA GLU A 274 -12.15 5.11 2.66
C GLU A 274 -12.24 5.38 4.16
N TRP A 275 -11.10 5.65 4.82
CA TRP A 275 -11.08 6.16 6.19
C TRP A 275 -11.67 7.56 6.29
N LEU A 276 -11.35 8.45 5.35
CA LEU A 276 -11.93 9.79 5.30
C LEU A 276 -13.45 9.75 5.13
N GLU A 277 -13.98 8.89 4.25
CA GLU A 277 -15.41 8.71 4.06
C GLU A 277 -16.11 8.30 5.38
N LEU A 278 -15.50 7.40 6.15
CA LEU A 278 -16.01 7.00 7.46
C LEU A 278 -15.97 8.16 8.47
N PHE A 279 -14.90 8.94 8.51
CA PHE A 279 -14.74 10.04 9.47
C PHE A 279 -15.66 11.22 9.17
N ASP A 280 -15.86 11.55 7.89
CA ASP A 280 -16.79 12.59 7.44
C ASP A 280 -18.25 12.29 7.83
N LEU A 281 -18.62 11.01 7.97
CA LEU A 281 -19.95 10.61 8.44
C LEU A 281 -20.22 10.95 9.92
N VAL A 282 -19.17 11.03 10.75
CA VAL A 282 -19.30 11.18 12.22
C VAL A 282 -18.93 12.56 12.76
N ASP A 283 -18.56 13.52 11.90
CA ASP A 283 -17.92 14.79 12.28
C ASP A 283 -16.65 14.54 13.10
N ASN A 284 -15.48 14.77 12.48
CA ASN A 284 -14.16 14.37 13.00
C ASN A 284 -13.89 14.78 14.46
N HIS A 285 -14.58 15.80 15.00
CA HIS A 285 -14.45 16.24 16.39
C HIS A 285 -15.13 15.34 17.43
N ASN A 286 -16.02 14.41 17.04
CA ASN A 286 -16.70 13.47 17.95
C ASN A 286 -16.56 12.00 17.53
N ALA A 287 -15.67 11.71 16.57
CA ALA A 287 -15.54 10.40 15.97
C ALA A 287 -15.24 9.30 17.01
N ALA A 288 -14.39 9.56 18.01
CA ALA A 288 -14.10 8.56 19.05
C ALA A 288 -15.32 8.29 19.96
N GLU A 289 -16.19 9.28 20.17
CA GLU A 289 -17.45 9.06 20.89
C GLU A 289 -18.43 8.21 20.06
N MET A 290 -18.53 8.45 18.76
CA MET A 290 -19.50 7.77 17.89
C MET A 290 -19.07 6.38 17.42
N LEU A 291 -17.77 6.16 17.23
CA LEU A 291 -17.19 4.92 16.70
C LEU A 291 -16.59 4.03 17.80
N GLY A 292 -16.20 4.60 18.94
CA GLY A 292 -15.61 3.89 20.06
C GLY A 292 -16.54 2.86 20.67
N ALA A 293 -15.98 1.77 21.22
CA ALA A 293 -16.71 0.82 22.03
C ALA A 293 -17.26 1.49 23.31
N GLU A 294 -18.47 1.10 23.73
CA GLU A 294 -19.15 1.68 24.91
C GLU A 294 -18.40 1.44 26.24
N THR A 295 -17.47 0.49 26.24
CA THR A 295 -16.60 0.15 27.38
C THR A 295 -15.13 0.21 26.95
N TYR A 296 -14.21 0.08 27.91
CA TYR A 296 -12.75 0.07 27.75
C TYR A 296 -12.07 1.44 27.62
N TRP A 297 -12.73 2.44 27.03
CA TRP A 297 -12.13 3.77 26.90
C TRP A 297 -11.97 4.47 28.25
N SER A 298 -10.77 5.01 28.49
CA SER A 298 -10.45 5.91 29.58
C SER A 298 -10.74 7.34 29.14
N GLY A 299 -11.41 8.13 29.99
CA GLY A 299 -11.60 9.57 29.75
C GLY A 299 -12.82 9.95 28.91
N ILE A 300 -13.32 9.08 28.05
CA ILE A 300 -14.58 9.24 27.31
C ILE A 300 -15.56 8.09 27.58
N THR A 301 -16.83 8.27 27.22
CA THR A 301 -17.84 7.19 27.26
C THR A 301 -18.52 7.12 25.89
N PRO A 302 -17.92 6.39 24.93
CA PRO A 302 -18.44 6.32 23.58
C PRO A 302 -19.88 5.81 23.53
N THR A 303 -20.68 6.37 22.64
CA THR A 303 -22.06 5.93 22.38
C THR A 303 -22.12 4.77 21.40
N ASN A 304 -21.04 4.53 20.63
CA ASN A 304 -20.96 3.52 19.58
C ASN A 304 -22.15 3.62 18.60
N ASP A 305 -22.57 4.84 18.26
CA ASP A 305 -23.81 5.09 17.53
C ASP A 305 -23.85 4.50 16.12
N LEU A 306 -22.71 4.12 15.55
CA LEU A 306 -22.65 3.43 14.26
C LEU A 306 -22.34 1.93 14.38
N GLY A 307 -22.10 1.41 15.58
CA GLY A 307 -21.81 0.00 15.82
C GLY A 307 -20.38 -0.44 15.44
N PHE A 308 -19.52 0.48 15.01
CA PHE A 308 -18.13 0.22 14.61
C PHE A 308 -17.30 -0.46 15.72
N THR A 309 -17.57 -0.12 16.99
CA THR A 309 -16.99 -0.74 18.18
C THR A 309 -15.45 -0.73 18.15
N ALA A 310 -14.87 0.46 17.93
CA ALA A 310 -13.43 0.64 18.04
C ALA A 310 -12.97 0.41 19.48
N LEU A 311 -12.16 -0.63 19.68
CA LEU A 311 -11.49 -0.87 20.96
C LEU A 311 -10.20 -0.06 21.01
N PRO A 312 -9.87 0.57 22.15
CA PRO A 312 -8.64 1.34 22.33
C PRO A 312 -7.44 0.40 22.54
N ALA A 313 -6.96 -0.18 21.43
CA ALA A 313 -5.92 -1.20 21.41
C ALA A 313 -4.50 -0.67 21.71
N GLY A 314 -4.32 0.65 21.79
CA GLY A 314 -3.02 1.28 21.85
C GLY A 314 -2.18 1.00 20.60
N ILE A 315 -0.87 1.19 20.74
CA ILE A 315 0.13 0.87 19.71
C ILE A 315 1.39 0.28 20.34
N ARG A 316 2.28 -0.19 19.48
CA ARG A 316 3.69 -0.36 19.78
C ARG A 316 4.48 0.74 19.06
N ASP A 317 5.19 1.58 19.80
CA ASP A 317 6.11 2.59 19.26
C ASP A 317 7.58 2.20 19.57
N ASP A 318 8.53 3.05 19.19
CA ASP A 318 9.97 2.85 19.45
C ASP A 318 10.32 2.77 20.95
N ASN A 319 9.42 3.19 21.85
CA ASN A 319 9.63 3.18 23.29
C ASN A 319 8.92 2.02 24.00
N GLY A 320 8.06 1.27 23.32
CA GLY A 320 7.34 0.14 23.91
C GLY A 320 5.87 0.09 23.52
N PHE A 321 5.05 -0.50 24.39
CA PHE A 321 3.59 -0.52 24.25
C PHE A 321 2.98 0.65 25.00
N VAL A 322 2.10 1.40 24.34
CA VAL A 322 1.46 2.61 24.90
C VAL A 322 -0.01 2.70 24.51
N GLY A 323 -0.80 3.45 25.28
CA GLY A 323 -2.15 3.87 24.88
C GLY A 323 -3.29 2.86 24.95
N ILE A 324 -3.09 1.67 25.55
CA ILE A 324 -4.21 0.74 25.79
C ILE A 324 -5.26 1.46 26.65
N ASN A 325 -6.54 1.32 26.28
CA ASN A 325 -7.66 2.05 26.88
C ASN A 325 -7.74 3.55 26.53
N ASP A 326 -6.74 4.15 25.90
CA ASP A 326 -6.73 5.59 25.62
C ASP A 326 -6.96 5.91 24.13
N PHE A 327 -6.41 5.09 23.23
CA PHE A 327 -6.53 5.30 21.78
C PHE A 327 -6.32 4.01 20.99
N THR A 328 -6.56 4.08 19.69
CA THR A 328 -6.26 2.99 18.75
C THR A 328 -5.83 3.55 17.41
N PHE A 329 -4.95 2.81 16.73
CA PHE A 329 -4.48 3.11 15.39
C PHE A 329 -4.69 1.89 14.50
N TRP A 330 -5.03 2.14 13.25
CA TRP A 330 -5.11 1.15 12.20
C TRP A 330 -4.18 1.51 11.06
N GLN A 331 -3.59 0.50 10.45
CA GLN A 331 -2.90 0.69 9.19
C GLN A 331 -3.89 1.13 8.11
N ALA A 332 -3.49 2.14 7.33
CA ALA A 332 -4.17 2.58 6.13
C ALA A 332 -3.25 2.40 4.92
N CYS A 333 -3.81 2.00 3.78
CA CYS A 333 -3.06 1.97 2.53
C CYS A 333 -2.93 3.40 1.98
N PRO A 334 -1.71 3.86 1.60
CA PRO A 334 -1.55 5.15 0.95
C PRO A 334 -2.28 5.17 -0.38
N ASN A 335 -2.73 6.36 -0.78
CA ASN A 335 -3.03 6.63 -2.20
C ASN A 335 -1.69 6.84 -2.93
N SER A 336 -1.64 6.60 -4.23
CA SER A 336 -0.41 6.42 -5.03
C SER A 336 0.57 7.60 -5.06
N GLU A 337 0.27 8.72 -4.38
CA GLU A 337 1.04 9.96 -4.44
C GLU A 337 2.31 9.99 -3.56
N ASP A 338 2.44 9.13 -2.54
CA ASP A 338 3.63 9.10 -1.67
C ASP A 338 4.12 7.66 -1.39
N GLU A 339 5.00 7.15 -2.25
CA GLU A 339 5.50 5.76 -2.24
C GLU A 339 6.27 5.36 -0.96
N TYR A 340 6.63 6.34 -0.11
CA TYR A 340 7.45 6.12 1.09
C TYR A 340 6.74 6.36 2.42
N SER A 341 5.47 6.80 2.40
CA SER A 341 4.74 7.15 3.62
C SER A 341 3.69 6.09 3.95
N THR A 342 3.86 5.41 5.09
CA THR A 342 2.80 4.53 5.58
C THR A 342 1.84 5.33 6.45
N TYR A 343 0.56 5.38 6.07
CA TYR A 343 -0.46 6.09 6.83
C TYR A 343 -1.11 5.21 7.89
N THR A 344 -1.57 5.87 8.93
CA THR A 344 -2.37 5.25 9.99
C THR A 344 -3.60 6.10 10.26
N ALA A 345 -4.75 5.42 10.38
CA ALA A 345 -5.99 6.03 10.84
C ALA A 345 -6.07 5.86 12.36
N ASN A 346 -6.48 6.89 13.10
CA ASN A 346 -6.55 6.80 14.56
C ASN A 346 -7.87 7.31 15.14
N LEU A 347 -8.11 6.92 16.39
CA LEU A 347 -9.11 7.53 17.27
C LEU A 347 -8.42 7.92 18.58
N ILE A 348 -8.34 9.22 18.86
CA ILE A 348 -7.70 9.81 20.03
C ILE A 348 -8.57 10.94 20.60
N ASN A 349 -8.84 10.92 21.92
CA ASN A 349 -9.42 12.05 22.67
C ASN A 349 -10.54 12.79 21.92
N GLU A 350 -11.63 12.08 21.59
CA GLU A 350 -12.82 12.57 20.85
C GLU A 350 -12.64 12.69 19.32
N SER A 351 -11.41 12.81 18.82
CA SER A 351 -11.13 13.00 17.38
C SER A 351 -10.74 11.73 16.61
N ALA A 352 -10.95 11.77 15.30
CA ALA A 352 -10.34 10.88 14.32
C ALA A 352 -9.42 11.67 13.39
N ASP A 353 -8.27 11.08 13.04
CA ASP A 353 -7.32 11.68 12.10
C ASP A 353 -6.54 10.60 11.34
N LEU A 354 -5.91 11.02 10.23
CA LEU A 354 -4.98 10.23 9.44
C LEU A 354 -3.58 10.84 9.58
N HIS A 355 -2.62 10.03 10.00
CA HIS A 355 -1.24 10.48 10.14
C HIS A 355 -0.28 9.59 9.36
N GLN A 356 0.73 10.24 8.81
CA GLN A 356 1.96 9.56 8.42
C GLN A 356 2.61 8.98 9.69
N SER A 357 2.99 7.71 9.63
CA SER A 357 3.58 6.99 10.74
C SER A 357 4.99 6.53 10.40
N ASP A 358 5.84 6.45 11.42
CA ASP A 358 7.17 5.86 11.30
C ASP A 358 7.06 4.37 10.98
N ASN A 359 7.92 3.89 10.08
CA ASN A 359 7.91 2.52 9.54
C ASN A 359 8.03 1.40 10.60
N ASN A 360 8.44 1.73 11.82
CA ASN A 360 8.63 0.78 12.91
C ASN A 360 7.47 0.71 13.91
N SER A 361 6.38 1.44 13.69
CA SER A 361 5.20 1.33 14.57
C SER A 361 4.43 0.02 14.37
N GLY A 362 3.86 -0.49 15.46
CA GLY A 362 2.94 -1.62 15.49
C GLY A 362 1.52 -1.17 15.76
N VAL A 363 0.63 -1.35 14.79
CA VAL A 363 -0.76 -0.87 14.84
C VAL A 363 -1.74 -1.98 14.49
N SER A 364 -3.02 -1.79 14.80
CA SER A 364 -4.04 -2.78 14.43
C SER A 364 -4.28 -2.79 12.91
N ILE A 365 -4.88 -3.86 12.39
CA ILE A 365 -5.46 -3.88 11.04
C ILE A 365 -6.95 -4.14 11.19
N ARG A 366 -7.76 -3.42 10.41
CA ARG A 366 -9.20 -3.62 10.32
C ARG A 366 -9.60 -3.56 8.86
N CYS A 367 -10.18 -4.63 8.34
CA CYS A 367 -10.45 -4.72 6.91
C CYS A 367 -11.84 -4.19 6.54
N LEU A 368 -11.94 -3.73 5.30
CA LEU A 368 -13.16 -3.28 4.65
C LEU A 368 -13.51 -4.24 3.51
N LYS A 369 -14.80 -4.53 3.30
CA LYS A 369 -15.25 -5.41 2.22
C LYS A 369 -15.06 -4.70 0.87
N ASN A 370 -14.60 -5.45 -0.12
CA ASN A 370 -14.47 -4.96 -1.49
C ASN A 370 -15.84 -4.58 -2.06
N ASN A 371 -15.88 -3.49 -2.83
CA ASN A 371 -17.09 -3.04 -3.51
C ASN A 371 -17.58 -4.07 -4.55
N ASP A 372 -18.90 -4.24 -4.66
CA ASP A 372 -19.49 -5.19 -5.60
C ASP A 372 -19.13 -4.83 -7.05
N GLY A 373 -18.65 -5.81 -7.82
CA GLY A 373 -18.26 -5.63 -9.22
C GLY A 373 -16.83 -5.14 -9.44
N THR A 374 -16.05 -4.93 -8.38
CA THR A 374 -14.62 -4.65 -8.49
C THR A 374 -13.82 -5.91 -8.82
N THR A 375 -12.69 -5.74 -9.50
CA THR A 375 -11.79 -6.82 -9.91
C THR A 375 -10.34 -6.45 -9.65
N VAL A 376 -9.43 -7.42 -9.68
CA VAL A 376 -8.01 -7.12 -9.81
C VAL A 376 -7.75 -6.33 -11.11
N PRO A 377 -6.65 -5.57 -11.21
CA PRO A 377 -6.36 -4.79 -12.40
C PRO A 377 -6.16 -5.66 -13.64
N SER A 378 -6.17 -5.04 -14.81
CA SER A 378 -5.75 -5.71 -16.05
C SER A 378 -4.95 -4.77 -16.93
N VAL A 379 -3.92 -5.31 -17.57
CA VAL A 379 -3.07 -4.60 -18.54
C VAL A 379 -3.16 -5.36 -19.86
N THR A 380 -3.37 -4.63 -20.95
CA THR A 380 -3.57 -5.25 -22.27
C THR A 380 -2.37 -5.11 -23.20
N ILE A 381 -1.50 -4.12 -22.97
CA ILE A 381 -0.35 -3.83 -23.81
C ILE A 381 0.89 -3.68 -22.92
N VAL A 382 1.91 -4.49 -23.20
CA VAL A 382 3.27 -4.28 -22.71
C VAL A 382 4.20 -4.46 -23.91
N GLN A 383 4.97 -3.42 -24.24
CA GLN A 383 5.85 -3.40 -25.40
C GLN A 383 7.23 -2.89 -25.00
N ILE A 384 8.27 -3.44 -25.63
CA ILE A 384 9.64 -2.93 -25.46
C ILE A 384 9.83 -1.80 -26.46
N GLU A 385 10.05 -0.59 -25.94
CA GLU A 385 10.28 0.63 -26.72
C GLU A 385 11.76 0.81 -27.07
N ASP A 386 12.64 0.49 -26.12
CA ASP A 386 14.08 0.52 -26.32
C ASP A 386 14.74 -0.68 -25.66
N LEU A 387 15.81 -1.16 -26.28
CA LEU A 387 16.56 -2.34 -25.84
C LEU A 387 18.02 -2.13 -26.15
N THR A 388 18.86 -2.14 -25.12
CA THR A 388 20.32 -2.00 -25.25
C THR A 388 21.01 -3.31 -24.86
N ASP A 389 22.32 -3.30 -24.76
CA ASP A 389 23.12 -4.39 -24.20
C ASP A 389 22.94 -4.53 -22.67
N GLU A 390 22.50 -3.48 -21.97
CA GLU A 390 22.43 -3.46 -20.51
C GLU A 390 21.08 -3.02 -19.93
N SER A 391 20.10 -2.66 -20.77
CA SER A 391 18.80 -2.16 -20.34
C SER A 391 17.67 -2.51 -21.32
N ALA A 392 16.43 -2.47 -20.81
CA ALA A 392 15.22 -2.52 -21.62
C ALA A 392 14.17 -1.58 -21.05
N SER A 393 13.57 -0.76 -21.92
CA SER A 393 12.49 0.17 -21.59
C SER A 393 11.17 -0.33 -22.13
N PHE A 394 10.14 -0.33 -21.30
CA PHE A 394 8.82 -0.87 -21.58
C PHE A 394 7.76 0.22 -21.54
N GLU A 395 6.86 0.24 -22.52
CA GLU A 395 5.57 0.93 -22.42
C GLU A 395 4.51 -0.06 -21.90
N ILE A 396 3.78 0.34 -20.87
CA ILE A 396 2.68 -0.40 -20.24
C ILE A 396 1.40 0.41 -20.45
N SER A 397 0.45 -0.10 -21.23
CA SER A 397 -0.76 0.65 -21.59
C SER A 397 -2.03 -0.22 -21.68
N GLY A 398 -3.17 0.46 -21.85
CA GLY A 398 -4.49 -0.17 -21.88
C GLY A 398 -4.84 -0.83 -20.54
N ILE A 399 -4.73 -0.03 -19.48
CA ILE A 399 -4.89 -0.45 -18.09
C ILE A 399 -6.34 -0.24 -17.65
N ASP A 400 -6.94 -1.28 -17.05
CA ASP A 400 -8.21 -1.19 -16.32
C ASP A 400 -7.93 -1.49 -14.86
N ASN A 401 -8.16 -0.51 -13.99
CA ASN A 401 -7.85 -0.62 -12.57
C ASN A 401 -8.89 -1.44 -11.79
N GLY A 402 -9.94 -1.95 -12.43
CA GLY A 402 -10.90 -2.86 -11.79
C GLY A 402 -11.78 -2.19 -10.72
N GLY A 403 -11.90 -0.86 -10.75
CA GLY A 403 -12.76 -0.08 -9.86
C GLY A 403 -12.12 0.42 -8.56
N TYR A 404 -10.82 0.17 -8.36
CA TYR A 404 -10.00 0.75 -7.29
C TYR A 404 -8.77 1.43 -7.90
N GLU A 405 -8.13 2.35 -7.18
CA GLU A 405 -6.85 2.91 -7.62
C GLU A 405 -5.74 1.86 -7.61
N LEU A 406 -4.74 2.06 -8.47
CA LEU A 406 -3.58 1.19 -8.50
C LEU A 406 -2.68 1.54 -7.33
N THR A 407 -2.26 0.52 -6.59
CA THR A 407 -1.25 0.64 -5.54
C THR A 407 0.13 0.33 -6.07
N TYR A 408 0.23 -0.58 -7.04
CA TYR A 408 1.49 -0.90 -7.71
C TYR A 408 1.26 -1.23 -9.17
N LEU A 409 2.22 -0.85 -10.00
CA LEU A 409 2.38 -1.27 -11.37
C LEU A 409 3.87 -1.51 -11.60
N GLY A 410 4.26 -2.58 -12.30
CA GLY A 410 5.67 -2.83 -12.52
C GLY A 410 5.99 -4.03 -13.37
N ILE A 411 7.29 -4.26 -13.56
CA ILE A 411 7.85 -5.38 -14.30
C ILE A 411 8.84 -6.14 -13.41
N MET A 412 8.71 -7.46 -13.38
CA MET A 412 9.68 -8.36 -12.77
C MET A 412 10.43 -9.12 -13.86
N TRP A 413 11.74 -9.33 -13.70
CA TRP A 413 12.57 -10.01 -14.69
C TRP A 413 13.53 -11.03 -14.07
N SER A 414 13.93 -12.00 -14.90
CA SER A 414 14.93 -13.02 -14.56
C SER A 414 15.40 -13.76 -15.81
N THR A 415 16.60 -14.31 -15.78
CA THR A 415 17.12 -15.32 -16.71
C THR A 415 16.41 -16.67 -16.56
N ASN A 416 15.59 -16.85 -15.52
CA ASN A 416 14.72 -18.01 -15.33
C ASN A 416 13.27 -17.69 -15.73
N ALA A 417 12.67 -18.54 -16.56
CA ALA A 417 11.29 -18.36 -17.01
C ALA A 417 10.21 -18.49 -15.90
N ASN A 418 10.53 -19.09 -14.75
CA ASN A 418 9.59 -19.18 -13.62
C ASN A 418 9.67 -17.93 -12.75
N ILE A 419 9.07 -16.83 -13.22
CA ILE A 419 9.11 -15.53 -12.55
C ILE A 419 7.89 -15.30 -11.65
N ASP A 420 8.18 -14.98 -10.40
CA ASP A 420 7.25 -14.48 -9.40
C ASP A 420 8.00 -13.56 -8.40
N PHE A 421 7.29 -13.03 -7.39
CA PHE A 421 7.89 -12.17 -6.36
C PHE A 421 8.96 -12.87 -5.51
N GLU A 422 9.02 -14.19 -5.48
CA GLU A 422 10.07 -14.95 -4.76
C GLU A 422 11.22 -15.38 -5.68
N ASN A 423 10.97 -15.51 -6.98
CA ASN A 423 11.89 -16.04 -7.99
C ASN A 423 12.12 -15.00 -9.10
N ASN A 424 12.73 -13.86 -8.76
CA ASN A 424 13.13 -12.82 -9.71
C ASN A 424 14.58 -12.41 -9.48
N GLN A 425 15.20 -11.80 -10.50
CA GLN A 425 16.48 -11.09 -10.35
C GLN A 425 16.28 -9.62 -9.99
N GLY A 426 15.16 -9.03 -10.40
CA GLY A 426 14.78 -7.68 -10.04
C GLY A 426 13.29 -7.41 -10.29
N ILE A 427 12.82 -6.33 -9.68
CA ILE A 427 11.48 -5.77 -9.83
C ILE A 427 11.63 -4.26 -10.01
N GLU A 428 11.00 -3.73 -11.04
CA GLU A 428 10.96 -2.32 -11.38
C GLU A 428 9.53 -1.86 -11.15
N ILE A 429 9.36 -0.91 -10.24
CA ILE A 429 8.07 -0.33 -9.89
C ILE A 429 7.94 0.97 -10.67
N VAL A 430 6.77 1.17 -11.25
CA VAL A 430 6.41 2.40 -11.95
C VAL A 430 5.82 3.38 -10.94
N GLU A 431 6.32 4.61 -10.95
CA GLU A 431 5.75 5.72 -10.19
C GLU A 431 4.39 6.15 -10.79
N ILE A 432 3.34 6.17 -9.95
CA ILE A 432 1.95 6.47 -10.36
C ILE A 432 1.50 7.79 -9.72
N TYR A 433 2.00 8.92 -10.24
CA TYR A 433 1.61 10.24 -9.75
C TYR A 433 0.15 10.59 -10.09
N GLU A 434 -0.26 10.33 -11.33
CA GLU A 434 -1.61 10.57 -11.80
C GLU A 434 -2.07 9.43 -12.74
N PRO A 435 -3.39 9.24 -12.91
CA PRO A 435 -3.93 8.32 -13.90
C PRO A 435 -3.47 8.71 -15.32
N ALA A 436 -2.72 7.82 -15.97
CA ALA A 436 -2.22 8.00 -17.33
C ALA A 436 -2.67 6.87 -18.27
N ASP A 437 -2.73 7.17 -19.57
CA ASP A 437 -3.08 6.18 -20.60
C ASP A 437 -1.98 5.11 -20.78
N SER A 438 -0.74 5.46 -20.44
CA SER A 438 0.45 4.63 -20.55
C SER A 438 1.46 5.00 -19.47
N TYR A 439 2.21 4.01 -18.99
CA TYR A 439 3.32 4.18 -18.08
C TYR A 439 4.59 3.56 -18.67
N PHE A 440 5.76 3.99 -18.19
CA PHE A 440 7.04 3.49 -18.64
C PHE A 440 7.83 2.87 -17.49
N ALA A 441 8.48 1.74 -17.76
CA ALA A 441 9.39 1.08 -16.83
C ALA A 441 10.72 0.82 -17.53
N THR A 442 11.86 1.09 -16.88
CA THR A 442 13.18 0.79 -17.45
C THR A 442 13.94 -0.12 -16.50
N ILE A 443 14.30 -1.30 -16.99
CA ILE A 443 15.18 -2.21 -16.25
C ILE A 443 16.62 -2.02 -16.75
N SER A 444 17.59 -2.02 -15.85
CA SER A 444 19.00 -1.74 -16.13
C SER A 444 19.91 -2.82 -15.51
N ASN A 445 21.23 -2.68 -15.70
CA ASN A 445 22.24 -3.63 -15.22
C ASN A 445 22.04 -5.07 -15.75
N LEU A 446 21.61 -5.20 -16.99
CA LEU A 446 21.51 -6.48 -17.69
C LEU A 446 22.87 -6.90 -18.27
N GLU A 447 23.06 -8.19 -18.44
CA GLU A 447 24.21 -8.73 -19.17
C GLU A 447 23.92 -8.68 -20.68
N GLU A 448 24.92 -8.35 -21.50
CA GLU A 448 24.81 -8.35 -22.97
C GLU A 448 24.55 -9.76 -23.52
N GLU A 449 24.01 -9.83 -24.74
CA GLU A 449 23.66 -11.09 -25.45
C GLU A 449 22.90 -12.13 -24.60
N THR A 450 22.18 -11.70 -23.57
CA THR A 450 21.58 -12.57 -22.56
C THR A 450 20.07 -12.57 -22.69
N GLU A 451 19.47 -13.77 -22.69
CA GLU A 451 18.02 -13.92 -22.71
C GLU A 451 17.44 -13.69 -21.31
N TYR A 452 16.55 -12.71 -21.20
CA TYR A 452 15.78 -12.41 -20.01
C TYR A 452 14.30 -12.70 -20.25
N PHE A 453 13.67 -13.33 -19.27
CA PHE A 453 12.23 -13.44 -19.17
C PHE A 453 11.72 -12.27 -18.33
N TYR A 454 10.52 -11.77 -18.66
CA TYR A 454 9.87 -10.70 -17.92
C TYR A 454 8.37 -10.95 -17.78
N ARG A 455 7.77 -10.30 -16.78
CA ARG A 455 6.34 -10.36 -16.49
C ARG A 455 5.88 -9.06 -15.85
N TRP A 456 4.78 -8.49 -16.33
CA TRP A 456 4.17 -7.35 -15.65
C TRP A 456 3.31 -7.81 -14.47
N PHE A 457 3.15 -6.93 -13.49
CA PHE A 457 2.18 -7.07 -12.40
C PHE A 457 1.50 -5.73 -12.12
N ALA A 458 0.27 -5.78 -11.62
CA ALA A 458 -0.47 -4.62 -11.18
C ALA A 458 -1.33 -4.99 -9.96
N ALA A 459 -1.42 -4.11 -8.97
CA ALA A 459 -2.15 -4.36 -7.72
C ALA A 459 -3.13 -3.22 -7.40
N ASN A 460 -4.28 -3.59 -6.84
CA ASN A 460 -5.26 -2.68 -6.24
C ASN A 460 -5.83 -3.32 -4.96
N ALA A 461 -6.86 -2.70 -4.39
CA ALA A 461 -7.55 -3.20 -3.19
C ALA A 461 -8.01 -4.67 -3.28
N VAL A 462 -8.42 -5.12 -4.47
CA VAL A 462 -8.93 -6.49 -4.68
C VAL A 462 -7.81 -7.51 -4.65
N GLY A 463 -6.63 -7.13 -5.13
CA GLY A 463 -5.45 -7.98 -5.17
C GLY A 463 -4.56 -7.71 -6.37
N ILE A 464 -3.82 -8.73 -6.78
CA ILE A 464 -2.74 -8.60 -7.75
C ILE A 464 -3.09 -9.35 -9.03
N ALA A 465 -2.91 -8.69 -10.15
CA ALA A 465 -2.94 -9.26 -11.47
C ALA A 465 -1.53 -9.42 -12.03
N TYR A 466 -1.37 -10.40 -12.90
CA TYR A 466 -0.10 -10.69 -13.54
C TYR A 466 -0.29 -10.94 -15.03
N GLY A 467 0.70 -10.51 -15.81
CA GLY A 467 0.82 -10.81 -17.22
C GLY A 467 1.18 -12.25 -17.52
N THR A 468 1.23 -12.56 -18.82
CA THR A 468 1.95 -13.72 -19.33
C THR A 468 3.46 -13.48 -19.25
N VAL A 469 4.24 -14.54 -19.06
CA VAL A 469 5.71 -14.45 -19.13
C VAL A 469 6.13 -14.36 -20.60
N GLU A 470 6.95 -13.37 -20.91
CA GLU A 470 7.56 -13.16 -22.22
C GLU A 470 9.09 -13.08 -22.09
N SER A 471 9.83 -12.99 -23.20
CA SER A 471 11.29 -12.86 -23.17
C SER A 471 11.83 -11.90 -24.22
N PHE A 472 13.03 -11.38 -23.96
CA PHE A 472 13.86 -10.62 -24.89
C PHE A 472 15.33 -11.02 -24.72
N THR A 473 16.18 -10.64 -25.67
CA THR A 473 17.62 -10.85 -25.61
C THR A 473 18.31 -9.51 -25.76
N THR A 474 19.14 -9.13 -24.78
CA THR A 474 19.92 -7.89 -24.83
C THR A 474 20.85 -7.87 -26.05
N GLN A 475 21.20 -6.67 -26.50
CA GLN A 475 22.05 -6.48 -27.66
C GLN A 475 23.52 -6.87 -27.36
N GLU A 476 24.33 -6.99 -28.41
CA GLU A 476 25.80 -7.10 -28.29
C GLU A 476 26.36 -5.70 -27.98
N PHE A 477 27.23 -5.59 -26.96
CA PHE A 477 27.90 -4.34 -26.65
C PHE A 477 28.92 -4.01 -27.76
N MET A 478 28.59 -3.01 -28.58
CA MET A 478 29.47 -2.58 -29.66
C MET A 478 30.54 -1.58 -29.21
N GLY A 479 30.56 -1.18 -27.92
CA GLY A 479 31.38 -0.10 -27.36
C GLY A 479 30.63 1.23 -27.29
N VAL A 480 31.33 2.29 -26.87
CA VAL A 480 30.75 3.63 -26.64
C VAL A 480 31.05 4.53 -27.83
N PHE A 481 30.06 5.30 -28.30
CA PHE A 481 30.25 6.29 -29.36
C PHE A 481 30.22 7.71 -28.78
N ASP A 482 31.14 8.58 -29.20
CA ASP A 482 31.02 10.02 -28.94
C ASP A 482 30.14 10.74 -29.98
N GLY A 483 29.96 12.05 -29.80
CA GLY A 483 29.15 12.90 -30.69
C GLY A 483 29.65 12.96 -32.15
N ASP A 484 30.90 12.57 -32.40
CA ASP A 484 31.49 12.48 -33.74
C ASP A 484 31.44 11.05 -34.32
N GLY A 485 30.93 10.08 -33.56
CA GLY A 485 30.85 8.67 -33.94
C GLY A 485 32.17 7.91 -33.80
N ASN A 486 33.14 8.41 -33.03
CA ASN A 486 34.31 7.63 -32.66
C ASN A 486 33.90 6.52 -31.70
N LEU A 487 34.41 5.31 -31.94
CA LEU A 487 34.13 4.14 -31.12
C LEU A 487 35.22 3.92 -30.08
N TYR A 488 34.81 3.71 -28.82
CA TYR A 488 35.67 3.46 -27.68
C TYR A 488 35.31 2.14 -27.01
N ASN A 489 36.33 1.36 -26.66
CA ASN A 489 36.15 0.23 -25.74
C ASN A 489 36.05 0.75 -24.29
N THR A 490 35.47 -0.06 -23.42
CA THR A 490 35.34 0.24 -21.99
C THR A 490 36.05 -0.79 -21.14
N VAL A 491 36.30 -0.42 -19.88
CA VAL A 491 36.93 -1.27 -18.88
C VAL A 491 36.34 -0.97 -17.51
N THR A 492 36.02 -2.01 -16.75
CA THR A 492 35.56 -1.87 -15.35
C THR A 492 36.70 -2.17 -14.39
N ILE A 493 36.96 -1.25 -13.47
CA ILE A 493 38.04 -1.32 -12.47
C ILE A 493 37.44 -0.98 -11.11
N GLY A 494 37.46 -1.94 -10.19
CA GLY A 494 36.67 -1.83 -8.97
C GLY A 494 35.18 -1.73 -9.30
N ASN A 495 34.53 -0.67 -8.83
CA ASN A 495 33.12 -0.37 -9.10
C ASN A 495 32.91 0.65 -10.24
N GLN A 496 34.00 1.13 -10.85
CA GLN A 496 33.96 2.21 -11.82
C GLN A 496 34.15 1.68 -13.25
N SER A 497 33.43 2.24 -14.22
CA SER A 497 33.58 1.90 -15.64
C SER A 497 34.18 3.06 -16.42
N TRP A 498 35.23 2.80 -17.19
CA TRP A 498 36.08 3.79 -17.83
C TRP A 498 36.17 3.56 -19.33
N LEU A 499 36.38 4.63 -20.11
CA LEU A 499 36.87 4.46 -21.48
C LEU A 499 38.30 3.87 -21.43
N ALA A 500 38.54 2.81 -22.21
CA ALA A 500 39.85 2.18 -22.36
C ALA A 500 40.81 3.00 -23.24
N GLU A 501 40.32 4.08 -23.86
CA GLU A 501 41.07 4.99 -24.72
C GLU A 501 40.82 6.44 -24.34
N ASN A 502 41.77 7.33 -24.66
CA ASN A 502 41.58 8.77 -24.51
C ASN A 502 40.58 9.27 -25.56
N LEU A 503 39.81 10.27 -25.18
CA LEU A 503 38.81 10.91 -26.05
C LEU A 503 39.46 11.53 -27.29
N LYS A 504 38.74 11.46 -28.41
CA LYS A 504 39.14 11.92 -29.76
C LYS A 504 38.04 12.77 -30.41
N THR A 505 37.05 13.20 -29.64
CA THR A 505 35.97 14.05 -30.15
C THR A 505 36.48 15.45 -30.49
N THR A 506 35.85 16.04 -31.49
CA THR A 506 35.95 17.43 -31.95
C THR A 506 34.63 18.18 -31.77
N SER A 507 33.63 17.52 -31.18
CA SER A 507 32.32 18.08 -30.84
C SER A 507 31.94 17.74 -29.40
N PHE A 508 31.13 18.59 -28.78
CA PHE A 508 30.44 18.29 -27.51
C PHE A 508 29.36 17.22 -27.72
N SER A 509 28.87 16.63 -26.62
CA SER A 509 27.78 15.62 -26.60
C SER A 509 26.50 16.08 -27.29
N ASP A 510 26.18 17.38 -27.20
CA ASP A 510 25.04 18.01 -27.89
C ASP A 510 25.25 18.19 -29.41
N GLY A 511 26.41 17.79 -29.94
CA GLY A 511 26.81 17.91 -31.34
C GLY A 511 27.35 19.29 -31.73
N THR A 512 27.50 20.22 -30.79
CA THR A 512 28.14 21.51 -31.07
C THR A 512 29.65 21.32 -31.29
N PRO A 513 30.26 21.93 -32.31
CA PRO A 513 31.71 21.79 -32.53
C PRO A 513 32.53 22.46 -31.41
N ILE A 514 33.63 21.82 -31.02
CA ILE A 514 34.67 22.42 -30.17
C ILE A 514 35.49 23.39 -31.03
N ASP A 515 35.89 24.55 -30.49
CA ASP A 515 36.76 25.47 -31.22
C ASP A 515 38.09 24.78 -31.57
N VAL A 516 38.58 25.02 -32.79
CA VAL A 516 39.82 24.42 -33.30
C VAL A 516 41.05 24.84 -32.52
N ASP A 517 40.97 25.95 -31.79
CA ASP A 517 42.03 26.41 -30.91
C ASP A 517 41.98 25.70 -29.54
N ASP A 518 40.90 24.98 -29.20
CA ASP A 518 40.67 24.40 -27.86
C ASP A 518 41.03 22.92 -27.74
N TYR A 519 41.47 22.29 -28.84
CA TYR A 519 42.01 20.94 -28.84
C TYR A 519 43.17 20.81 -29.84
N ALA A 520 44.04 19.83 -29.61
CA ALA A 520 45.14 19.52 -30.52
C ALA A 520 45.44 18.02 -30.53
N TRP A 521 45.87 17.53 -31.68
CA TRP A 521 46.57 16.25 -31.80
C TRP A 521 48.05 16.51 -31.58
N TYR A 522 48.80 15.56 -31.01
CA TYR A 522 50.24 15.73 -30.86
C TYR A 522 50.89 16.06 -32.22
N ASP A 523 51.80 17.03 -32.27
CA ASP A 523 52.41 17.58 -33.51
C ASP A 523 51.39 18.06 -34.57
N ASN A 524 50.12 18.27 -34.20
CA ASN A 524 49.00 18.55 -35.10
C ASN A 524 48.80 17.49 -36.19
N ASP A 525 49.10 16.22 -35.92
CA ASP A 525 48.95 15.10 -36.85
C ASP A 525 47.98 14.03 -36.30
N TYR A 526 46.75 14.04 -36.83
CA TYR A 526 45.71 13.08 -36.47
C TYR A 526 46.04 11.65 -36.90
N ASP A 527 46.52 11.47 -38.14
CA ASP A 527 46.73 10.14 -38.73
C ASP A 527 47.83 9.38 -37.99
N THR A 528 48.86 10.09 -37.53
CA THR A 528 49.97 9.50 -36.77
C THR A 528 49.67 9.40 -35.28
N TYR A 529 49.14 10.45 -34.67
CA TYR A 529 49.03 10.53 -33.21
C TYR A 529 47.60 10.52 -32.71
N GLY A 530 46.67 11.25 -33.35
CA GLY A 530 45.28 11.33 -32.90
C GLY A 530 44.58 9.98 -32.84
N VAL A 531 44.77 9.12 -33.85
CA VAL A 531 44.19 7.76 -33.88
C VAL A 531 44.65 6.91 -32.69
N ILE A 532 45.90 7.08 -32.24
CA ILE A 532 46.54 6.22 -31.23
C ILE A 532 46.36 6.79 -29.82
N TYR A 533 46.68 8.08 -29.63
CA TYR A 533 46.81 8.72 -28.32
C TYR A 533 45.59 9.54 -27.92
N GLY A 534 44.71 9.84 -28.88
CA GLY A 534 43.60 10.76 -28.72
C GLY A 534 44.01 12.24 -28.71
N ALA A 535 43.06 13.10 -28.37
CA ALA A 535 43.23 14.54 -28.38
C ALA A 535 43.80 15.03 -27.04
N LEU A 536 44.42 16.20 -27.12
CA LEU A 536 44.80 17.03 -25.99
C LEU A 536 43.84 18.23 -25.98
N TYR A 537 43.11 18.41 -24.88
CA TYR A 537 42.10 19.46 -24.74
C TYR A 537 42.60 20.57 -23.80
N GLY A 538 42.34 21.82 -24.17
CA GLY A 538 42.60 22.99 -23.37
C GLY A 538 41.49 23.28 -22.35
N ASN A 539 41.76 24.20 -21.42
CA ASN A 539 40.82 24.53 -20.34
C ASN A 539 39.52 25.19 -20.80
N SER A 540 39.47 25.78 -21.98
CA SER A 540 38.25 26.37 -22.56
C SER A 540 37.13 25.36 -22.78
N VAL A 541 37.47 24.11 -23.16
CA VAL A 541 36.50 23.00 -23.25
C VAL A 541 35.81 22.76 -21.90
N PHE A 542 36.57 22.96 -20.84
CA PHE A 542 36.16 22.75 -19.48
C PHE A 542 35.42 23.97 -18.93
N ASP A 543 35.90 25.19 -19.19
CA ASP A 543 35.19 26.42 -18.85
C ASP A 543 33.75 26.41 -19.38
N LEU A 544 33.49 25.78 -20.54
CA LEU A 544 32.14 25.60 -21.07
C LEU A 544 31.30 24.59 -20.27
N LEU A 545 31.90 23.53 -19.73
CA LEU A 545 31.24 22.67 -18.75
C LEU A 545 30.75 23.48 -17.52
N TYR A 546 31.55 24.45 -17.05
CA TYR A 546 31.18 25.32 -15.91
C TYR A 546 30.23 26.45 -16.26
N THR A 547 30.39 27.03 -17.44
CA THR A 547 29.68 28.25 -17.82
C THR A 547 28.33 27.98 -18.47
N ASP A 548 28.17 26.85 -19.19
CA ASP A 548 26.92 26.50 -19.84
C ASP A 548 26.58 24.99 -19.86
N GLY A 549 27.38 24.14 -19.22
CA GLY A 549 27.04 22.73 -18.97
C GLY A 549 27.37 21.78 -20.12
N ARG A 550 28.02 22.25 -21.18
CA ARG A 550 28.39 21.39 -22.31
C ARG A 550 29.48 20.40 -21.92
N ASN A 551 29.19 19.11 -22.09
CA ASN A 551 30.10 18.00 -21.80
C ASN A 551 30.66 17.41 -23.10
N VAL A 552 31.93 17.03 -23.13
CA VAL A 552 32.58 16.36 -24.28
C VAL A 552 32.52 14.84 -24.21
N CYS A 553 32.25 14.27 -23.02
CA CYS A 553 32.09 12.84 -22.88
C CYS A 553 30.77 12.36 -23.50
N PRO A 554 30.70 11.10 -23.98
CA PRO A 554 29.46 10.49 -24.47
C PRO A 554 28.30 10.58 -23.48
N ASP A 555 27.06 10.53 -23.96
CA ASP A 555 25.87 10.52 -23.10
C ASP A 555 25.95 9.38 -22.06
N GLY A 556 25.72 9.70 -20.79
CA GLY A 556 25.91 8.76 -19.67
C GLY A 556 27.36 8.62 -19.20
N TRP A 557 28.29 9.47 -19.67
CA TRP A 557 29.68 9.52 -19.26
C TRP A 557 30.11 10.95 -18.89
N HIS A 558 31.05 11.09 -17.96
CA HIS A 558 31.57 12.38 -17.49
C HIS A 558 33.10 12.43 -17.48
N ILE A 559 33.64 13.65 -17.42
CA ILE A 559 35.06 13.87 -17.15
C ILE A 559 35.29 13.58 -15.65
N PRO A 560 36.16 12.62 -15.29
CA PRO A 560 36.34 12.21 -13.90
C PRO A 560 36.86 13.36 -13.03
N ASN A 561 36.35 13.50 -11.82
CA ASN A 561 36.82 14.46 -10.82
C ASN A 561 37.89 13.80 -9.91
N ASN A 562 38.38 14.53 -8.90
CA ASN A 562 39.38 13.99 -7.97
C ASN A 562 38.85 12.82 -7.13
N PHE A 563 37.57 12.79 -6.77
CA PHE A 563 36.96 11.67 -6.05
C PHE A 563 36.94 10.41 -6.92
N ASP A 564 36.57 10.53 -8.19
CA ASP A 564 36.58 9.42 -9.14
C ASP A 564 38.00 8.82 -9.27
N TRP A 565 39.02 9.70 -9.35
CA TRP A 565 40.42 9.28 -9.38
C TRP A 565 40.89 8.64 -8.06
N ASP A 566 40.49 9.18 -6.93
CA ASP A 566 40.86 8.64 -5.62
C ASP A 566 40.25 7.24 -5.40
N GLU A 567 39.03 6.97 -5.86
CA GLU A 567 38.39 5.66 -5.71
C GLU A 567 39.13 4.55 -6.48
N ILE A 568 39.52 4.79 -7.75
CA ILE A 568 40.34 3.82 -8.49
C ILE A 568 41.73 3.67 -7.84
N ILE A 569 42.33 4.74 -7.34
CA ILE A 569 43.64 4.68 -6.65
C ILE A 569 43.53 3.83 -5.38
N ASP A 570 42.52 4.06 -4.56
CA ASP A 570 42.27 3.33 -3.31
C ASP A 570 42.00 1.85 -3.58
N PHE A 571 41.18 1.53 -4.60
CA PHE A 571 40.96 0.16 -5.06
C PHE A 571 42.30 -0.53 -5.39
N LEU A 572 43.19 0.15 -6.11
CA LEU A 572 44.49 -0.41 -6.49
C LEU A 572 45.43 -0.55 -5.28
N ILE A 573 45.38 0.35 -4.30
CA ILE A 573 46.13 0.25 -3.03
C ILE A 573 45.68 -0.99 -2.25
N ASP A 574 44.37 -1.25 -2.19
CA ASP A 574 43.78 -2.34 -1.43
C ASP A 574 44.14 -3.74 -1.97
N LEU A 575 44.49 -3.84 -3.26
CA LEU A 575 45.02 -5.08 -3.86
C LEU A 575 46.42 -5.46 -3.33
N GLY A 576 47.11 -4.54 -2.63
CA GLY A 576 48.31 -4.80 -1.84
C GLY A 576 49.62 -4.34 -2.49
N PRO A 577 50.75 -4.43 -1.75
CA PRO A 577 52.02 -3.75 -2.06
C PRO A 577 52.79 -4.28 -3.29
N SER A 578 52.28 -5.33 -3.95
CA SER A 578 52.85 -5.87 -5.19
C SER A 578 52.34 -5.17 -6.45
N TYR A 579 51.28 -4.38 -6.34
CA TYR A 579 50.76 -3.54 -7.40
C TYR A 579 51.36 -2.15 -7.22
N ASP A 580 52.29 -1.78 -8.10
CA ASP A 580 52.76 -0.40 -8.17
C ASP A 580 51.60 0.41 -8.74
N THR A 581 50.92 1.17 -7.86
CA THR A 581 49.47 1.40 -7.92
C THR A 581 49.00 1.87 -9.30
N LEU A 582 49.66 2.88 -9.86
CA LEU A 582 49.32 3.46 -11.16
C LEU A 582 50.04 2.81 -12.34
N ASN A 583 51.10 2.03 -12.10
CA ASN A 583 51.74 1.22 -13.16
C ASN A 583 50.79 0.11 -13.65
N ALA A 584 49.84 -0.32 -12.83
CA ALA A 584 48.78 -1.26 -13.21
C ALA A 584 47.80 -0.70 -14.27
N LEU A 585 47.72 0.62 -14.42
CA LEU A 585 46.88 1.29 -15.42
C LEU A 585 47.66 1.70 -16.68
N LYS A 586 48.99 1.78 -16.61
CA LYS A 586 49.86 2.15 -17.74
C LYS A 586 49.89 1.04 -18.78
N ALA A 587 49.82 1.43 -20.05
CA ALA A 587 49.95 0.51 -21.17
C ALA A 587 51.27 -0.28 -21.12
N THR A 588 51.23 -1.53 -21.57
CA THR A 588 52.42 -2.41 -21.65
C THR A 588 53.37 -2.06 -22.81
N ASP A 589 52.94 -1.17 -23.70
CA ASP A 589 53.66 -0.73 -24.89
C ASP A 589 53.67 0.80 -25.03
N MET A 590 54.38 1.32 -26.05
CA MET A 590 54.52 2.75 -26.39
C MET A 590 55.29 3.64 -25.40
N TRP A 591 55.49 3.20 -24.15
CA TRP A 591 56.39 3.84 -23.19
C TRP A 591 57.85 3.51 -23.53
N THR A 592 58.73 4.51 -23.50
CA THR A 592 60.12 4.38 -23.99
C THR A 592 61.00 3.58 -23.03
N ASP A 593 60.89 3.82 -21.73
CA ASP A 593 61.80 3.23 -20.72
C ASP A 593 61.07 2.60 -19.50
N ASP A 594 59.79 2.92 -19.28
CA ASP A 594 59.01 2.46 -18.12
C ASP A 594 57.55 2.10 -18.47
N PRO A 595 57.32 1.00 -19.22
CA PRO A 595 55.97 0.52 -19.51
C PRO A 595 55.28 -0.02 -18.25
N GLY A 596 53.95 0.11 -18.20
CA GLY A 596 53.13 -0.46 -17.15
C GLY A 596 52.83 -1.93 -17.34
N THR A 597 51.95 -2.46 -16.50
CA THR A 597 51.45 -3.84 -16.58
C THR A 597 50.08 -3.96 -17.24
N ASP A 598 49.31 -2.86 -17.29
CA ASP A 598 47.95 -2.80 -17.86
C ASP A 598 47.04 -3.94 -17.37
N ASP A 599 47.09 -4.23 -16.06
CA ASP A 599 46.46 -5.41 -15.46
C ASP A 599 44.92 -5.43 -15.64
N PHE A 600 44.34 -4.27 -15.91
CA PHE A 600 42.90 -4.09 -16.04
C PHE A 600 42.46 -3.78 -17.47
N GLY A 601 43.36 -3.36 -18.38
CA GLY A 601 42.99 -2.90 -19.72
C GLY A 601 42.65 -1.42 -19.81
N PHE A 602 43.02 -0.62 -18.81
CA PHE A 602 42.91 0.85 -18.83
C PHE A 602 43.80 1.48 -19.90
N ARG A 603 44.96 0.90 -20.17
CA ARG A 603 45.83 1.26 -21.29
C ARG A 603 46.17 2.76 -21.33
N ALA A 604 46.65 3.33 -20.23
CA ALA A 604 47.13 4.71 -20.20
C ALA A 604 48.38 4.85 -21.09
N LEU A 605 48.21 5.49 -22.25
CA LEU A 605 49.26 5.72 -23.24
C LEU A 605 50.02 7.03 -22.96
N PRO A 606 51.32 7.11 -23.26
CA PRO A 606 52.15 8.30 -23.05
C PRO A 606 51.90 9.37 -24.12
N ALA A 607 50.74 10.05 -24.02
CA ALA A 607 50.26 11.03 -25.00
C ALA A 607 50.97 12.39 -24.94
N GLY A 608 51.82 12.62 -23.93
CA GLY A 608 52.48 13.90 -23.71
C GLY A 608 51.51 15.00 -23.27
N GLN A 609 51.87 16.24 -23.58
CA GLN A 609 51.05 17.44 -23.38
C GLN A 609 51.36 18.46 -24.48
N TYR A 610 50.49 19.45 -24.63
CA TYR A 610 50.82 20.67 -25.36
C TYR A 610 51.05 21.81 -24.37
N SER A 611 52.22 22.46 -24.43
CA SER A 611 52.52 23.60 -23.58
C SER A 611 52.27 24.91 -24.30
N THR A 612 51.32 25.70 -23.80
CA THR A 612 51.02 27.04 -24.36
C THR A 612 52.08 28.07 -24.00
N LEU A 613 52.78 27.91 -22.88
CA LEU A 613 53.90 28.78 -22.51
C LEU A 613 55.06 28.70 -23.52
N TYR A 614 55.31 27.51 -24.05
CA TYR A 614 56.41 27.25 -24.99
C TYR A 614 55.95 27.08 -26.44
N ASP A 615 54.64 27.06 -26.68
CA ASP A 615 54.03 26.84 -28.00
C ASP A 615 54.57 25.54 -28.64
N SER A 616 54.61 24.46 -27.85
CA SER A 616 55.27 23.21 -28.23
C SER A 616 54.66 21.97 -27.59
N PHE A 617 54.66 20.87 -28.33
CA PHE A 617 54.37 19.53 -27.82
C PHE A 617 55.60 18.93 -27.14
N ASP A 618 55.39 18.21 -26.03
CA ASP A 618 56.45 17.49 -25.32
C ASP A 618 55.91 16.23 -24.64
N GLY A 619 56.80 15.28 -24.36
CA GLY A 619 56.53 14.14 -23.50
C GLY A 619 55.89 12.93 -24.16
N ILE A 620 55.72 12.91 -25.47
CA ILE A 620 55.22 11.71 -26.16
C ILE A 620 56.16 10.53 -25.92
N GLY A 621 55.58 9.37 -25.61
CA GLY A 621 56.36 8.16 -25.30
C GLY A 621 56.98 8.13 -23.90
N VAL A 622 56.88 9.20 -23.09
CA VAL A 622 57.51 9.27 -21.76
C VAL A 622 56.60 9.78 -20.64
N MET A 623 55.50 10.48 -20.94
CA MET A 623 54.50 10.89 -19.94
C MET A 623 53.09 10.97 -20.53
N SER A 624 52.10 10.95 -19.66
CA SER A 624 50.70 11.22 -19.97
C SER A 624 50.06 11.98 -18.82
N LYS A 625 49.10 12.84 -19.13
CA LYS A 625 48.31 13.54 -18.13
C LYS A 625 46.85 13.42 -18.52
N LEU A 626 46.06 12.89 -17.61
CA LEU A 626 44.62 12.79 -17.77
C LEU A 626 43.95 13.87 -16.94
N TRP A 627 43.08 14.65 -17.55
CA TRP A 627 42.33 15.72 -16.89
C TRP A 627 41.48 15.21 -15.72
N SER A 628 41.37 16.04 -14.68
CA SER A 628 40.34 15.95 -13.65
C SER A 628 39.37 17.11 -13.81
N SER A 629 38.08 16.85 -13.59
CA SER A 629 37.04 17.87 -13.51
C SER A 629 36.97 18.58 -12.15
N SER A 630 37.91 18.32 -11.26
CA SER A 630 38.12 19.20 -10.11
C SER A 630 39.05 20.34 -10.50
N ALA A 631 38.54 21.58 -10.46
CA ALA A 631 39.35 22.79 -10.64
C ALA A 631 39.01 23.84 -9.58
N THR A 632 40.01 24.64 -9.22
CA THR A 632 39.84 25.94 -8.55
C THR A 632 40.25 27.04 -9.51
N TYR A 633 39.92 28.30 -9.17
CA TYR A 633 40.24 29.47 -10.00
C TYR A 633 41.74 29.58 -10.38
N ASP A 634 42.61 28.99 -9.56
CA ASP A 634 44.07 29.05 -9.71
C ASP A 634 44.71 27.72 -10.15
N TYR A 635 44.02 26.57 -10.01
CA TYR A 635 44.60 25.24 -10.26
C TYR A 635 43.59 24.27 -10.86
N ILE A 636 44.04 23.55 -11.87
CA ILE A 636 43.36 22.35 -12.40
C ILE A 636 44.09 21.10 -11.91
N TYR A 637 43.39 19.98 -11.78
CA TYR A 637 44.00 18.71 -11.38
C TYR A 637 44.06 17.72 -12.54
N GLY A 638 44.96 16.75 -12.43
CA GLY A 638 45.05 15.66 -13.39
C GLY A 638 45.85 14.48 -12.85
N LEU A 639 45.49 13.29 -13.32
CA LEU A 639 46.22 12.07 -13.03
C LEU A 639 47.45 11.98 -13.94
N ASN A 640 48.64 12.10 -13.34
CA ASN A 640 49.90 12.07 -14.07
C ASN A 640 50.44 10.65 -14.15
N PHE A 641 50.91 10.27 -15.33
CA PHE A 641 51.72 9.09 -15.60
C PHE A 641 53.06 9.54 -16.16
N GLY A 642 54.18 9.05 -15.63
CA GLY A 642 55.49 9.50 -16.12
C GLY A 642 56.67 8.69 -15.62
N GLU A 643 57.82 8.94 -16.24
CA GLU A 643 59.13 8.50 -15.75
C GLU A 643 59.70 9.53 -14.76
N PHE A 644 60.41 9.09 -13.73
CA PHE A 644 61.09 9.97 -12.78
C PHE A 644 61.88 11.09 -13.50
N PRO A 645 61.68 12.38 -13.15
CA PRO A 645 61.09 12.88 -11.91
C PRO A 645 59.56 13.01 -11.91
N TYR A 646 58.88 12.68 -12.99
CA TYR A 646 57.42 12.68 -13.06
C TYR A 646 56.91 11.42 -12.35
N SER A 647 56.63 11.51 -11.05
CA SER A 647 55.99 10.42 -10.32
C SER A 647 54.56 10.20 -10.83
N ASN A 648 54.03 8.99 -10.65
CA ASN A 648 52.61 8.72 -10.88
C ASN A 648 51.81 9.20 -9.66
N TYR A 649 51.00 10.26 -9.80
CA TYR A 649 50.17 10.80 -8.73
C TYR A 649 49.12 11.79 -9.29
N LEU A 650 48.03 11.95 -8.56
CA LEU A 650 47.07 13.03 -8.76
C LEU A 650 47.71 14.36 -8.31
N ALA A 651 47.74 15.35 -9.20
CA ALA A 651 48.41 16.63 -8.94
C ALA A 651 47.76 17.81 -9.62
N ALA A 652 48.04 19.01 -9.10
CA ALA A 652 47.80 20.23 -9.84
C ALA A 652 48.65 20.24 -11.14
N VAL A 653 48.00 20.59 -12.24
CA VAL A 653 48.59 20.75 -13.58
C VAL A 653 48.44 22.19 -14.07
N GLU A 654 49.09 22.54 -15.17
CA GLU A 654 49.10 23.93 -15.66
C GLU A 654 47.79 24.23 -16.41
N PRO A 655 46.97 25.21 -15.96
CA PRO A 655 45.62 25.47 -16.49
C PRO A 655 45.59 25.87 -17.96
N THR A 656 46.70 26.32 -18.51
CA THR A 656 46.77 26.75 -19.90
C THR A 656 47.29 25.67 -20.84
N ASN A 657 47.77 24.53 -20.34
CA ASN A 657 48.30 23.45 -21.17
C ASN A 657 47.20 22.45 -21.54
N TYR A 658 47.43 21.67 -22.60
CA TYR A 658 46.41 20.73 -23.08
C TYR A 658 46.78 19.32 -22.67
N TYR A 659 45.81 18.59 -22.14
CA TYR A 659 45.95 17.23 -21.63
C TYR A 659 44.86 16.31 -22.17
N SER A 660 45.07 15.00 -22.08
CA SER A 660 44.08 14.04 -22.56
C SER A 660 42.90 13.95 -21.60
N ILE A 661 41.71 13.67 -22.14
CA ILE A 661 40.50 13.38 -21.37
C ILE A 661 40.22 11.88 -21.46
N ARG A 662 39.81 11.29 -20.34
CA ARG A 662 39.34 9.90 -20.28
C ARG A 662 38.04 9.85 -19.51
N CYS A 663 36.95 9.55 -20.19
CA CYS A 663 35.64 9.60 -19.59
C CYS A 663 35.36 8.38 -18.71
N MET A 664 34.56 8.60 -17.67
CA MET A 664 34.04 7.57 -16.77
C MET A 664 32.52 7.50 -16.91
N LYS A 665 31.95 6.30 -16.81
CA LYS A 665 30.51 6.09 -16.89
C LYS A 665 29.84 6.62 -15.64
N ASN A 666 28.71 7.28 -15.81
CA ASN A 666 27.86 7.72 -14.71
C ASN A 666 27.33 6.47 -13.96
N PRO A 667 27.42 6.42 -12.62
CA PRO A 667 26.71 5.43 -11.81
C PRO A 667 25.21 5.43 -12.13
N ALA A 668 24.54 4.29 -12.00
CA ALA A 668 23.11 4.16 -12.32
C ALA A 668 22.19 5.14 -11.54
N ASN A 669 22.62 5.58 -10.35
CA ASN A 669 21.88 6.52 -9.51
C ASN A 669 22.42 7.97 -9.60
N ALA A 670 23.34 8.23 -10.53
CA ALA A 670 23.93 9.55 -10.68
C ALA A 670 22.93 10.49 -11.35
N THR A 671 22.53 11.53 -10.63
CA THR A 671 21.56 12.52 -11.08
C THR A 671 22.21 13.89 -11.13
N ILE A 672 21.62 14.79 -11.90
CA ILE A 672 21.97 16.22 -11.83
C ILE A 672 21.45 16.80 -10.50
N PRO A 673 22.05 17.90 -9.99
CA PRO A 673 21.62 18.50 -8.73
C PRO A 673 20.15 18.92 -8.79
N ILE A 674 19.39 18.68 -7.72
CA ILE A 674 18.04 19.22 -7.57
C ILE A 674 18.14 20.55 -6.83
N VAL A 675 17.67 21.61 -7.47
CA VAL A 675 17.85 22.98 -7.01
C VAL A 675 16.50 23.66 -6.83
N SER A 676 16.30 24.30 -5.69
CA SER A 676 15.17 25.19 -5.44
C SER A 676 15.60 26.64 -5.33
N ILE A 677 14.68 27.54 -5.66
CA ILE A 677 14.85 28.99 -5.55
C ILE A 677 13.73 29.56 -4.67
N GLU A 678 14.08 30.49 -3.79
CA GLU A 678 13.13 31.25 -2.99
C GLU A 678 12.72 32.54 -3.71
N THR A 679 11.59 33.13 -3.29
CA THR A 679 11.15 34.40 -3.87
C THR A 679 12.17 35.50 -3.56
N PRO A 680 12.70 36.22 -4.57
CA PRO A 680 13.66 37.30 -4.37
C PRO A 680 13.15 38.37 -3.40
N VAL A 681 14.03 38.88 -2.55
CA VAL A 681 13.71 39.91 -1.54
C VAL A 681 14.41 41.21 -1.90
N SER A 682 13.64 42.27 -2.19
CA SER A 682 14.22 43.60 -2.40
C SER A 682 14.73 44.19 -1.07
N LEU A 683 16.02 44.55 -1.04
CA LEU A 683 16.72 45.14 0.11
C LEU A 683 16.82 46.68 0.01
N GLY A 684 16.45 47.27 -1.13
CA GLY A 684 16.48 48.70 -1.39
C GLY A 684 16.17 49.05 -2.85
N GLU A 685 16.36 50.32 -3.24
CA GLU A 685 16.05 50.80 -4.61
C GLU A 685 16.89 50.13 -5.72
N TRP A 686 17.99 49.44 -5.39
CA TRP A 686 18.92 48.86 -6.37
C TRP A 686 19.49 47.49 -5.94
N GLU A 687 18.94 46.91 -4.87
CA GLU A 687 19.50 45.72 -4.19
C GLU A 687 18.42 44.66 -4.05
N THR A 688 18.68 43.45 -4.54
CA THR A 688 17.79 42.29 -4.40
C THR A 688 18.59 41.08 -3.91
N GLU A 689 18.11 40.46 -2.85
CA GLU A 689 18.64 39.20 -2.32
C GLU A 689 17.95 38.03 -3.02
N LEU A 690 18.76 37.14 -3.58
CA LEU A 690 18.37 35.88 -4.18
C LEU A 690 18.79 34.76 -3.23
N SER A 691 17.92 33.80 -2.99
CA SER A 691 18.20 32.63 -2.17
C SER A 691 17.79 31.35 -2.90
N GLY A 692 18.58 30.31 -2.76
CA GLY A 692 18.31 28.99 -3.33
C GLY A 692 18.93 27.90 -2.46
N SER A 693 18.62 26.64 -2.77
CA SER A 693 19.17 25.49 -2.05
C SER A 693 19.33 24.30 -2.98
N VAL A 694 20.33 23.48 -2.67
CA VAL A 694 20.51 22.15 -3.30
C VAL A 694 19.94 21.12 -2.35
N SER A 695 18.89 20.41 -2.78
CA SER A 695 18.10 19.52 -1.92
C SER A 695 18.42 18.03 -2.10
N ALA A 696 18.92 17.61 -3.26
CA ALA A 696 19.29 16.24 -3.59
C ALA A 696 20.12 16.20 -4.89
N GLY A 697 20.48 14.99 -5.34
CA GLY A 697 21.11 14.76 -6.65
C GLY A 697 22.64 14.92 -6.69
N ASN A 698 23.28 14.91 -5.52
CA ASN A 698 24.73 15.07 -5.34
C ASN A 698 25.32 14.03 -4.37
N GLU A 699 24.59 12.95 -4.09
CA GLU A 699 24.91 11.96 -3.04
C GLU A 699 26.28 11.28 -3.20
N ASN A 700 26.92 11.39 -4.38
CA ASN A 700 28.28 10.93 -4.66
C ASN A 700 29.13 11.93 -5.47
N TYR A 701 28.65 13.16 -5.69
CA TYR A 701 29.29 14.13 -6.58
C TYR A 701 29.32 15.51 -5.97
N GLU A 702 30.53 16.05 -5.78
CA GLU A 702 30.75 17.40 -5.27
C GLU A 702 29.98 18.43 -6.13
N ILE A 703 29.26 19.34 -5.48
CA ILE A 703 28.71 20.52 -6.14
C ILE A 703 29.89 21.41 -6.52
N ILE A 704 30.22 21.40 -7.80
CA ILE A 704 31.38 22.11 -8.32
C ILE A 704 31.07 23.60 -8.45
N GLN A 705 29.80 23.96 -8.67
CA GLN A 705 29.35 25.34 -8.73
C GLN A 705 27.86 25.47 -8.41
N LYS A 706 27.42 26.61 -7.86
CA LYS A 706 26.02 26.99 -7.70
C LYS A 706 25.84 28.50 -7.85
N GLY A 707 24.68 28.96 -8.29
CA GLY A 707 24.44 30.39 -8.54
C GLY A 707 23.07 30.70 -9.11
N PHE A 708 22.94 31.88 -9.73
CA PHE A 708 21.69 32.35 -10.34
C PHE A 708 21.90 32.81 -11.78
N ILE A 709 20.93 32.49 -12.64
CA ILE A 709 20.78 33.05 -13.98
C ILE A 709 19.68 34.08 -13.95
N ILE A 710 19.96 35.27 -14.48
CA ILE A 710 19.03 36.40 -14.49
C ILE A 710 18.85 36.87 -15.94
N SER A 711 17.61 37.06 -16.37
CA SER A 711 17.29 37.53 -17.73
C SER A 711 16.15 38.54 -17.76
N LEU A 712 16.15 39.40 -18.77
CA LEU A 712 15.05 40.32 -19.09
C LEU A 712 14.06 39.72 -20.11
N THR A 713 14.41 38.60 -20.74
CA THR A 713 13.58 37.90 -21.72
C THR A 713 13.27 36.49 -21.22
N PRO A 714 12.00 36.04 -21.22
CA PRO A 714 11.67 34.68 -20.81
C PRO A 714 12.41 33.65 -21.67
N GLY A 715 13.07 32.68 -21.03
CA GLY A 715 13.77 31.58 -21.70
C GLY A 715 15.09 31.93 -22.40
N GLU A 716 15.58 33.17 -22.33
CA GLU A 716 16.94 33.49 -22.79
C GLU A 716 17.93 33.41 -21.60
N MET A 717 18.86 32.46 -21.64
CA MET A 717 19.99 32.40 -20.69
C MET A 717 21.07 33.40 -21.13
N GLN A 718 21.03 34.64 -20.66
CA GLN A 718 21.96 35.68 -21.12
C GLN A 718 22.96 36.20 -20.08
N GLU A 719 22.92 35.76 -18.83
CA GLU A 719 23.98 36.11 -17.87
C GLU A 719 24.04 35.13 -16.69
N VAL A 720 25.20 34.51 -16.49
CA VAL A 720 25.50 33.68 -15.31
C VAL A 720 26.22 34.57 -14.31
N GLN A 721 25.55 34.94 -13.22
CA GLN A 721 26.16 35.72 -12.14
C GLN A 721 26.60 34.76 -11.03
N MET A 722 27.91 34.68 -10.83
CA MET A 722 28.56 33.73 -9.91
C MET A 722 28.67 34.36 -8.50
N PRO A 723 28.27 33.68 -7.42
CA PRO A 723 28.56 34.17 -6.07
C PRO A 723 30.08 34.18 -5.80
N GLU A 724 30.60 35.23 -5.16
CA GLU A 724 32.00 35.29 -4.70
C GLU A 724 32.25 34.24 -3.61
N GLU A 725 33.45 33.63 -3.64
CA GLU A 725 33.94 32.56 -2.76
C GLU A 725 33.55 32.72 -1.27
N GLY A 726 32.77 31.76 -0.78
CA GLY A 726 32.57 31.46 0.64
C GLY A 726 32.30 29.97 0.79
N GLU A 727 32.99 29.32 1.74
CA GLU A 727 33.04 27.86 1.98
C GLU A 727 31.80 27.10 1.45
N MET A 728 31.99 26.38 0.34
CA MET A 728 30.93 25.60 -0.29
C MET A 728 30.65 24.38 0.59
N GLU A 729 29.66 24.47 1.48
CA GLU A 729 29.08 23.26 2.06
C GLU A 729 28.40 22.45 0.93
N GLU A 730 28.71 21.16 0.90
CA GLU A 730 28.28 20.15 -0.10
C GLU A 730 26.76 20.07 -0.23
N TYR A 731 26.04 20.45 0.84
CA TYR A 731 24.59 20.63 0.92
C TYR A 731 24.29 21.98 1.56
N GLY A 732 23.18 22.61 1.17
CA GLY A 732 22.64 23.75 1.90
C GLY A 732 22.17 24.93 1.07
N GLU A 733 21.62 25.90 1.78
CA GLU A 733 21.16 27.18 1.23
C GLU A 733 22.34 28.02 0.74
N PHE A 734 22.12 28.76 -0.34
CA PHE A 734 23.03 29.76 -0.85
C PHE A 734 22.26 31.03 -1.18
N SER A 735 22.87 32.17 -0.92
CA SER A 735 22.27 33.47 -1.24
C SER A 735 23.26 34.40 -1.90
N PHE A 736 22.73 35.32 -2.71
CA PHE A 736 23.49 36.32 -3.45
C PHE A 736 22.71 37.63 -3.51
N THR A 737 23.37 38.74 -3.18
CA THR A 737 22.79 40.07 -3.34
C THR A 737 23.19 40.64 -4.69
N HIS A 738 22.22 40.80 -5.58
CA HIS A 738 22.41 41.47 -6.87
C HIS A 738 22.22 42.99 -6.70
N TYR A 739 23.25 43.75 -7.06
CA TYR A 739 23.26 45.20 -7.10
C TYR A 739 23.13 45.58 -8.57
N GLU A 740 22.10 46.36 -8.96
CA GLU A 740 21.75 46.81 -10.34
C GLU A 740 20.43 46.27 -10.95
N MET A 741 19.51 45.68 -10.16
CA MET A 741 18.15 45.43 -10.67
C MET A 741 17.34 46.75 -10.69
N GLU A 742 17.05 47.30 -11.87
CA GLU A 742 16.33 48.58 -11.98
C GLU A 742 14.85 48.46 -11.52
N PRO A 743 14.34 49.42 -10.71
CA PRO A 743 12.93 49.46 -10.30
C PRO A 743 11.96 49.48 -11.49
N GLY A 744 10.91 48.65 -11.42
CA GLY A 744 9.87 48.55 -12.45
C GLY A 744 10.24 47.71 -13.68
N LEU A 745 11.40 47.04 -13.68
CA LEU A 745 11.71 45.98 -14.65
C LEU A 745 11.27 44.60 -14.11
N THR A 746 10.94 43.71 -15.04
CA THR A 746 10.62 42.31 -14.77
C THR A 746 11.81 41.45 -15.16
N PHE A 747 12.29 40.65 -14.21
CA PHE A 747 13.37 39.69 -14.39
C PHE A 747 12.86 38.26 -14.29
N TYR A 748 13.47 37.37 -15.05
CA TYR A 748 13.28 35.93 -15.03
C TYR A 748 14.52 35.31 -14.41
N ILE A 749 14.34 34.59 -13.31
CA ILE A 749 15.44 34.13 -12.45
C ILE A 749 15.35 32.63 -12.24
N ARG A 750 16.49 31.93 -12.40
CA ARG A 750 16.65 30.53 -12.01
C ARG A 750 17.86 30.39 -11.11
N ALA A 751 17.76 29.56 -10.08
CA ALA A 751 18.92 29.05 -9.36
C ALA A 751 19.48 27.85 -10.13
N PHE A 752 20.78 27.63 -10.04
CA PHE A 752 21.41 26.45 -10.62
C PHE A 752 22.49 25.88 -9.71
N ALA A 753 22.80 24.61 -9.91
CA ALA A 753 23.94 23.93 -9.34
C ALA A 753 24.50 22.92 -10.34
N ILE A 754 25.81 22.73 -10.32
CA ILE A 754 26.57 21.90 -11.25
C ILE A 754 27.29 20.82 -10.45
N ASN A 755 27.13 19.58 -10.87
CA ASN A 755 27.99 18.47 -10.46
C ASN A 755 28.67 17.86 -11.70
N ALA A 756 29.45 16.79 -11.51
CA ALA A 756 30.14 16.13 -12.63
C ALA A 756 29.17 15.52 -13.68
N ILE A 757 27.91 15.31 -13.33
CA ILE A 757 26.86 14.74 -14.20
C ILE A 757 26.24 15.82 -15.10
N GLY A 758 26.04 17.03 -14.58
CA GLY A 758 25.47 18.14 -15.35
C GLY A 758 24.91 19.27 -14.50
N ILE A 759 24.10 20.12 -15.12
CA ILE A 759 23.51 21.30 -14.47
C ILE A 759 22.05 21.03 -14.08
N GLY A 760 21.77 21.20 -12.79
CA GLY A 760 20.44 21.30 -12.23
C GLY A 760 19.95 22.73 -12.25
N TYR A 761 18.71 22.95 -12.70
CA TYR A 761 18.05 24.26 -12.63
C TYR A 761 16.82 24.18 -11.74
N SER A 762 16.58 25.25 -10.99
CA SER A 762 15.29 25.46 -10.36
C SER A 762 14.23 25.86 -11.39
N GLU A 763 12.97 25.87 -10.94
CA GLU A 763 11.90 26.59 -11.64
C GLU A 763 12.27 28.06 -11.90
N GLU A 764 11.68 28.63 -12.96
CA GLU A 764 11.85 30.04 -13.30
C GLU A 764 10.92 30.91 -12.45
N ILE A 765 11.48 31.85 -11.68
CA ILE A 765 10.72 32.87 -10.98
C ILE A 765 10.67 34.14 -11.82
N VAL A 766 9.47 34.71 -11.92
CA VAL A 766 9.23 36.05 -12.47
C VAL A 766 9.21 37.06 -11.32
N PHE A 767 10.14 38.00 -11.31
CA PHE A 767 10.28 39.01 -10.27
C PHE A 767 10.20 40.43 -10.87
N GLU A 768 9.22 41.22 -10.41
CA GLU A 768 9.13 42.65 -10.73
C GLU A 768 9.74 43.44 -9.57
N VAL A 769 10.76 44.26 -9.87
CA VAL A 769 11.46 45.05 -8.84
C VAL A 769 10.50 46.14 -8.30
N PRO A 770 10.19 46.16 -6.99
CA PRO A 770 9.18 47.04 -6.38
C PRO A 770 9.38 48.56 -6.55
#